data_AF-A0A8C2ZQF4-F1
#
_entry.id   AF-A0A8C2ZQF4-F1
#
_cell.length_a   1.000
_cell.length_b   1.000
_cell.length_c   1.000
_cell.angle_alpha   90.00
_cell.angle_beta   90.00
_cell.angle_gamma   90.00
#
_symmetry.space_group_name_H-M   'P 1'
#
loop_
_entity.id
_entity.type
_entity.pdbx_description
1 polymer ?
#
loop_
_entity_poly.entity_id
_entity_poly.type
_entity_poly.pdbx_seq_one_letter_code
_entity_poly.pdbx_strand_id
1 'polypeptide(L)'
;MSKPGSAEGHARAPAGAKRFISGVVEGFYGRPWTMEQRTELFKREQKWGLNTYLYAPKDDYKHRMYWRDLYSAEEAGQLIALISAAKQHDVDFIYAISPGLDITFSNPKEVAALKRKLDQVRQFGCSSFSLLFDDIETDMCPADKQAFSSFAHAQVAITNAVFQHLGDPETFLFCPTDYCAAFCTPSVSQSSYLHTVGEKLLPGIDVLWTGPKVVSHKISVESIDEVSSVLKRAPVIWDNIHANDYDPQRIFLGPFKDRPTELILKLGGVLTNPNCEFHPNFVAIHTLATWCKATADGAQRDVEMDDEEQDPCYSPQEALTLALTDWLQEFLSSDQPGGRCRPPARLKKESSGEEPMQTDVGEGSYVPGPGENPLYTAEPLTLDDLKLLSDLFHLPYEHGPTARTMLQELDWLKKHSWAVTAETDMTAEWRSKAQQFDGMCEAVVQMFNRLSNAPNRSILYDLYNYICDIKSGVGLARAYVKTLGGQGGPSVQPMNDDPEPWGFRGGLSGEFQRMLPCHGNRDLFRHPPMTAVYSIRPHCTEDKLEVQRIFRELQSAGEGKAPLMMQPPLICDGLSAGEISPSPQCALVLEDEIGVCGYGLALIDAKPAATKIQRAVSESVLKDFPSLVTIRVLPRVTDPSPAKRMIGQLLSSIRSSGRSRPCTMPLMILRSASWNWPKLGFNRLHVLHKEALFSQSQPIYTSQPLFVRRKVHSNISLSLQLSQLILVPAKSPVNFLFSKYNPGRKTPPPLPK
;
A
#
# COMPACT_ATOMS: atom_id res chain seq x y z
N MET A 1 17.44 -69.88 12.78
CA MET A 1 17.14 -69.06 11.58
C MET A 1 16.74 -67.68 12.06
N SER A 2 17.53 -66.66 11.74
CA SER A 2 17.29 -65.26 12.11
C SER A 2 17.90 -64.41 11.00
N LYS A 3 17.13 -63.50 10.39
CA LYS A 3 17.64 -62.62 9.32
C LYS A 3 18.39 -61.42 9.94
N PRO A 4 19.51 -60.96 9.36
CA PRO A 4 20.11 -59.68 9.72
C PRO A 4 19.24 -58.52 9.19
N GLY A 5 19.37 -57.34 9.81
CA GLY A 5 18.62 -56.14 9.43
C GLY A 5 19.16 -55.47 8.17
N SER A 6 18.28 -54.76 7.47
CA SER A 6 18.61 -53.87 6.34
C SER A 6 19.16 -52.54 6.85
N ALA A 7 20.37 -52.17 6.44
CA ALA A 7 20.86 -50.80 6.57
C ALA A 7 20.31 -49.94 5.42
N GLU A 8 19.88 -48.72 5.72
CA GLU A 8 19.35 -47.78 4.74
C GLU A 8 20.49 -47.19 3.89
N GLY A 9 20.64 -47.73 2.68
CA GLY A 9 21.65 -47.26 1.73
C GLY A 9 21.31 -45.87 1.21
N HIS A 10 22.04 -44.86 1.68
CA HIS A 10 22.00 -43.53 1.06
C HIS A 10 22.41 -43.64 -0.42
N ALA A 11 21.48 -43.34 -1.33
CA ALA A 11 21.74 -43.34 -2.76
C ALA A 11 22.75 -42.23 -3.10
N ARG A 12 24.02 -42.60 -3.31
CA ARG A 12 25.02 -41.67 -3.83
C ARG A 12 24.60 -41.21 -5.23
N ALA A 13 24.47 -39.90 -5.40
CA ALA A 13 24.30 -39.28 -6.70
C ALA A 13 25.41 -39.73 -7.68
N PRO A 14 25.12 -39.84 -8.99
CA PRO A 14 26.11 -40.24 -9.98
C PRO A 14 27.29 -39.25 -10.01
N ALA A 15 28.51 -39.79 -9.99
CA ALA A 15 29.73 -38.99 -9.95
C ALA A 15 29.85 -38.12 -11.21
N GLY A 16 29.70 -36.81 -11.05
CA GLY A 16 29.74 -35.82 -12.13
C GLY A 16 28.54 -34.88 -12.19
N ALA A 17 27.45 -35.15 -11.47
CA ALA A 17 26.33 -34.21 -11.32
C ALA A 17 26.64 -33.15 -10.24
N LYS A 18 26.43 -31.86 -10.55
CA LYS A 18 26.52 -30.74 -9.59
C LYS A 18 25.39 -30.87 -8.55
N ARG A 19 25.62 -30.54 -7.27
CA ARG A 19 24.58 -30.52 -6.23
C ARG A 19 23.53 -29.45 -6.59
N PHE A 20 22.25 -29.80 -6.57
CA PHE A 20 21.17 -28.83 -6.79
C PHE A 20 21.17 -27.82 -5.64
N ILE A 21 21.33 -26.54 -5.98
CA ILE A 21 21.37 -25.43 -5.02
C ILE A 21 19.95 -25.19 -4.49
N SER A 22 19.75 -25.26 -3.17
CA SER A 22 18.43 -25.06 -2.58
C SER A 22 18.53 -24.38 -1.23
N GLY A 23 17.83 -23.27 -1.03
CA GLY A 23 17.84 -22.55 0.24
C GLY A 23 17.44 -21.09 0.11
N VAL A 24 18.10 -20.21 0.86
CA VAL A 24 17.72 -18.81 1.01
C VAL A 24 18.81 -17.85 0.51
N VAL A 25 18.39 -16.78 -0.14
CA VAL A 25 19.22 -15.58 -0.36
C VAL A 25 18.72 -14.47 0.56
N GLU A 26 19.62 -13.91 1.37
CA GLU A 26 19.34 -12.67 2.12
C GLU A 26 19.68 -11.49 1.18
N GLY A 27 18.78 -11.16 0.26
CA GLY A 27 19.05 -10.29 -0.89
C GLY A 27 18.16 -9.05 -1.02
N PHE A 28 17.27 -8.84 -0.06
CA PHE A 28 16.30 -7.75 0.04
C PHE A 28 16.95 -6.41 0.47
N TYR A 29 16.19 -5.32 0.27
CA TYR A 29 16.51 -3.98 0.77
C TYR A 29 15.99 -3.76 2.20
N GLY A 30 16.73 -3.01 3.02
CA GLY A 30 16.39 -2.76 4.43
C GLY A 30 17.24 -3.56 5.42
N ARG A 31 16.81 -3.58 6.69
CA ARG A 31 17.58 -4.11 7.83
C ARG A 31 18.02 -5.57 7.60
N PRO A 32 19.34 -5.86 7.50
CA PRO A 32 19.84 -7.23 7.39
C PRO A 32 19.55 -8.05 8.65
N TRP A 33 19.47 -9.38 8.52
CA TRP A 33 19.23 -10.29 9.63
C TRP A 33 20.41 -10.31 10.62
N THR A 34 20.10 -10.57 11.89
CA THR A 34 21.11 -10.75 12.94
C THR A 34 21.84 -12.08 12.80
N MET A 35 23.04 -12.21 13.40
CA MET A 35 23.77 -13.47 13.39
C MET A 35 23.03 -14.62 14.09
N GLU A 36 22.18 -14.31 15.08
CA GLU A 36 21.33 -15.31 15.75
C GLU A 36 20.24 -15.84 14.80
N GLN A 37 19.56 -14.94 14.09
CA GLN A 37 18.57 -15.28 13.06
C GLN A 37 19.20 -16.10 11.92
N ARG A 38 20.35 -15.69 11.39
CA ARG A 38 21.08 -16.45 10.35
C ARG A 38 21.55 -17.83 10.86
N THR A 39 21.98 -17.94 12.12
CA THR A 39 22.33 -19.23 12.72
C THR A 39 21.11 -20.14 12.91
N GLU A 40 19.94 -19.57 13.21
CA GLU A 40 18.67 -20.31 13.24
C GLU A 40 18.20 -20.72 11.83
N LEU A 41 18.42 -19.89 10.82
CA LEU A 41 18.17 -20.24 9.42
C LEU A 41 18.94 -21.49 9.02
N PHE A 42 20.25 -21.58 9.32
CA PHE A 42 21.05 -22.76 8.95
C PHE A 42 20.54 -24.05 9.62
N LYS A 43 20.04 -23.98 10.86
CA LYS A 43 19.38 -25.11 11.54
C LYS A 43 18.08 -25.52 10.82
N ARG A 44 17.29 -24.55 10.37
CA ARG A 44 16.03 -24.78 9.63
C ARG A 44 16.29 -25.38 8.26
N GLU A 45 17.26 -24.84 7.53
CA GLU A 45 17.71 -25.37 6.24
C GLU A 45 18.18 -26.83 6.39
N GLN A 46 19.07 -27.12 7.35
CA GLN A 46 19.51 -28.48 7.66
C GLN A 46 18.34 -29.41 8.04
N LYS A 47 17.45 -28.98 8.95
CA LYS A 47 16.28 -29.73 9.40
C LYS A 47 15.34 -30.06 8.23
N TRP A 48 15.22 -29.16 7.27
CA TRP A 48 14.34 -29.31 6.12
C TRP A 48 15.03 -29.86 4.87
N GLY A 49 16.35 -30.08 4.86
CA GLY A 49 17.09 -30.65 3.72
C GLY A 49 17.48 -29.64 2.65
N LEU A 50 17.36 -28.34 2.92
CA LEU A 50 17.99 -27.28 2.15
C LEU A 50 19.49 -27.23 2.46
N ASN A 51 20.27 -26.55 1.62
CA ASN A 51 21.72 -26.74 1.54
C ASN A 51 22.55 -25.51 1.15
N THR A 52 21.97 -24.33 0.92
CA THR A 52 22.71 -23.14 0.44
C THR A 52 22.13 -21.84 1.00
N TYR A 53 23.01 -21.01 1.59
CA TYR A 53 22.70 -19.64 1.96
C TYR A 53 23.57 -18.65 1.15
N LEU A 54 22.92 -17.70 0.49
CA LEU A 54 23.57 -16.63 -0.26
C LEU A 54 23.53 -15.31 0.53
N TYR A 55 24.70 -14.88 1.01
CA TYR A 55 24.89 -13.59 1.70
C TYR A 55 24.92 -12.46 0.66
N ALA A 56 23.80 -11.76 0.48
CA ALA A 56 23.68 -10.62 -0.44
C ALA A 56 22.95 -9.35 0.11
N PRO A 57 22.99 -9.04 1.43
CA PRO A 57 22.12 -8.01 2.00
C PRO A 57 22.44 -6.63 1.41
N LYS A 58 21.43 -5.94 0.86
CA LYS A 58 21.64 -4.68 0.11
C LYS A 58 22.15 -3.54 1.01
N ASP A 59 21.75 -3.54 2.28
CA ASP A 59 22.09 -2.53 3.28
C ASP A 59 23.42 -2.81 4.02
N ASP A 60 24.11 -3.93 3.76
CA ASP A 60 25.53 -4.04 4.15
C ASP A 60 26.35 -3.11 3.25
N TYR A 61 26.79 -2.00 3.83
CA TYR A 61 27.61 -1.01 3.13
C TYR A 61 28.85 -1.63 2.46
N LYS A 62 29.47 -2.67 3.02
CA LYS A 62 30.66 -3.34 2.45
C LYS A 62 30.32 -4.46 1.46
N HIS A 63 29.05 -4.84 1.33
CA HIS A 63 28.55 -5.70 0.26
C HIS A 63 28.35 -4.91 -1.05
N ARG A 64 27.80 -3.69 -0.98
CA ARG A 64 27.43 -2.88 -2.17
C ARG A 64 28.08 -1.50 -2.23
N MET A 65 27.73 -0.56 -1.33
CA MET A 65 28.09 0.87 -1.46
C MET A 65 29.59 1.17 -1.37
N TYR A 66 30.31 0.46 -0.50
CA TYR A 66 31.74 0.56 -0.24
C TYR A 66 32.39 -0.80 -0.45
N TRP A 67 32.04 -1.50 -1.54
CA TRP A 67 32.48 -2.85 -1.86
C TRP A 67 34.02 -3.03 -1.83
N ARG A 68 34.77 -1.96 -2.15
CA ARG A 68 36.25 -1.90 -2.12
C ARG A 68 36.84 -2.02 -0.71
N ASP A 69 36.11 -1.60 0.32
CA ASP A 69 36.63 -1.54 1.68
C ASP A 69 36.69 -2.94 2.30
N LEU A 70 37.84 -3.24 2.92
CA LEU A 70 38.03 -4.51 3.62
C LEU A 70 37.21 -4.55 4.93
N TYR A 71 36.84 -5.75 5.33
CA TYR A 71 36.21 -5.96 6.63
C TYR A 71 37.21 -5.67 7.76
N SER A 72 36.73 -5.02 8.83
CA SER A 72 37.50 -4.75 10.05
C SER A 72 37.79 -6.05 10.81
N ALA A 73 38.65 -6.00 11.84
CA ALA A 73 38.92 -7.20 12.66
C ALA A 73 37.65 -7.71 13.40
N GLU A 74 36.72 -6.83 13.73
CA GLU A 74 35.45 -7.17 14.38
C GLU A 74 34.45 -7.78 13.38
N GLU A 75 34.24 -7.11 12.24
CA GLU A 75 33.40 -7.61 11.14
C GLU A 75 33.91 -8.95 10.59
N ALA A 76 35.23 -9.11 10.48
CA ALA A 76 35.89 -10.36 10.11
C ALA A 76 35.59 -11.47 11.14
N GLY A 77 35.71 -11.18 12.44
CA GLY A 77 35.37 -12.13 13.51
C GLY A 77 33.90 -12.59 13.44
N GLN A 78 32.98 -11.66 13.15
CA GLN A 78 31.56 -11.96 12.94
C GLN A 78 31.34 -12.84 11.70
N LEU A 79 31.96 -12.52 10.55
CA LEU A 79 31.84 -13.32 9.32
C LEU A 79 32.48 -14.72 9.46
N ILE A 80 33.63 -14.84 10.11
CA ILE A 80 34.27 -16.13 10.41
C ILE A 80 33.33 -17.02 11.24
N ALA A 81 32.67 -16.45 12.26
CA ALA A 81 31.70 -17.16 13.07
C ALA A 81 30.48 -17.61 12.24
N LEU A 82 29.96 -16.74 11.36
CA LEU A 82 28.82 -17.04 10.49
C LEU A 82 29.11 -18.15 9.48
N ILE A 83 30.25 -18.07 8.76
CA ILE A 83 30.72 -19.11 7.84
C ILE A 83 30.94 -20.44 8.58
N SER A 84 31.48 -20.37 9.80
CA SER A 84 31.66 -21.55 10.65
C SER A 84 30.33 -22.17 11.12
N ALA A 85 29.28 -21.37 11.31
CA ALA A 85 27.95 -21.84 11.68
C ALA A 85 27.24 -22.52 10.50
N ALA A 86 27.26 -21.94 9.29
CA ALA A 86 26.72 -22.57 8.09
C ALA A 86 27.35 -23.95 7.84
N LYS A 87 28.69 -24.03 7.96
CA LYS A 87 29.45 -25.28 7.83
C LYS A 87 29.16 -26.32 8.90
N GLN A 88 28.72 -25.93 10.11
CA GLN A 88 28.26 -26.86 11.14
C GLN A 88 26.89 -27.49 10.81
N HIS A 89 26.16 -26.91 9.86
CA HIS A 89 24.81 -27.31 9.48
C HIS A 89 24.69 -27.92 8.06
N ASP A 90 25.80 -28.22 7.36
CA ASP A 90 25.85 -28.63 5.93
C ASP A 90 25.21 -27.62 4.96
N VAL A 91 25.27 -26.34 5.29
CA VAL A 91 24.85 -25.23 4.41
C VAL A 91 26.09 -24.66 3.71
N ASP A 92 26.09 -24.65 2.37
CA ASP A 92 27.08 -23.91 1.59
C ASP A 92 26.87 -22.40 1.78
N PHE A 93 27.93 -21.70 2.19
CA PHE A 93 27.90 -20.27 2.41
C PHE A 93 28.48 -19.56 1.20
N ILE A 94 27.61 -18.90 0.42
CA ILE A 94 28.02 -18.14 -0.75
C ILE A 94 28.14 -16.67 -0.39
N TYR A 95 29.34 -16.11 -0.47
CA TYR A 95 29.55 -14.68 -0.28
C TYR A 95 29.32 -13.91 -1.60
N ALA A 96 28.31 -13.06 -1.66
CA ALA A 96 28.10 -12.15 -2.78
C ALA A 96 28.86 -10.83 -2.62
N ILE A 97 28.98 -10.08 -3.73
CA ILE A 97 29.39 -8.68 -3.74
C ILE A 97 28.78 -7.95 -4.95
N SER A 98 28.29 -6.73 -4.74
CA SER A 98 27.64 -5.88 -5.75
C SER A 98 28.52 -4.68 -6.15
N PRO A 99 29.58 -4.85 -6.96
CA PRO A 99 30.46 -3.74 -7.35
C PRO A 99 29.87 -2.79 -8.40
N GLY A 100 28.72 -3.14 -9.01
CA GLY A 100 28.24 -2.53 -10.25
C GLY A 100 27.84 -1.04 -10.20
N LEU A 101 27.67 -0.43 -9.01
CA LEU A 101 27.23 0.97 -8.89
C LEU A 101 28.28 2.00 -9.32
N ASP A 102 29.58 1.71 -9.12
CA ASP A 102 30.64 2.71 -9.30
C ASP A 102 31.98 2.13 -9.80
N ILE A 103 32.00 0.88 -10.23
CA ILE A 103 33.21 0.23 -10.74
C ILE A 103 33.60 0.75 -12.13
N THR A 104 34.88 1.09 -12.30
CA THR A 104 35.49 1.26 -13.64
C THR A 104 36.11 -0.07 -14.07
N PHE A 105 35.42 -0.83 -14.92
CA PHE A 105 35.78 -2.21 -15.29
C PHE A 105 37.19 -2.34 -15.91
N SER A 106 37.61 -1.32 -16.66
CA SER A 106 38.88 -1.26 -17.37
C SER A 106 40.07 -0.88 -16.48
N ASN A 107 39.83 -0.40 -15.26
CA ASN A 107 40.88 0.05 -14.35
C ASN A 107 41.45 -1.13 -13.55
N PRO A 108 42.73 -1.53 -13.75
CA PRO A 108 43.30 -2.69 -13.06
C PRO A 108 43.35 -2.55 -11.53
N LYS A 109 43.28 -1.33 -10.99
CA LYS A 109 43.20 -1.09 -9.55
C LYS A 109 41.87 -1.54 -8.95
N GLU A 110 40.78 -1.43 -9.70
CA GLU A 110 39.44 -1.87 -9.28
C GLU A 110 39.34 -3.39 -9.26
N VAL A 111 39.81 -4.04 -10.34
CA VAL A 111 39.93 -5.50 -10.42
C VAL A 111 40.82 -6.04 -9.28
N ALA A 112 41.91 -5.35 -8.95
CA ALA A 112 42.78 -5.70 -7.82
C ALA A 112 42.15 -5.44 -6.43
N ALA A 113 41.26 -4.45 -6.30
CA ALA A 113 40.50 -4.23 -5.07
C ALA A 113 39.44 -5.32 -4.86
N LEU A 114 38.69 -5.66 -5.91
CA LEU A 114 37.67 -6.72 -5.89
C LEU A 114 38.29 -8.07 -5.51
N LYS A 115 39.41 -8.43 -6.16
CA LYS A 115 40.18 -9.63 -5.82
C LYS A 115 40.64 -9.65 -4.37
N ARG A 116 41.23 -8.55 -3.87
CA ARG A 116 41.69 -8.45 -2.47
C ARG A 116 40.54 -8.61 -1.45
N LYS A 117 39.36 -8.07 -1.74
CA LYS A 117 38.16 -8.22 -0.89
C LYS A 117 37.69 -9.67 -0.85
N LEU A 118 37.64 -10.34 -2.00
CA LEU A 118 37.26 -11.75 -2.09
C LEU A 118 38.32 -12.68 -1.48
N ASP A 119 39.62 -12.38 -1.66
CA ASP A 119 40.72 -13.09 -0.98
C ASP A 119 40.64 -12.94 0.55
N GLN A 120 40.17 -11.80 1.07
CA GLN A 120 39.93 -11.61 2.50
C GLN A 120 38.82 -12.55 3.01
N VAL A 121 37.68 -12.62 2.30
CA VAL A 121 36.57 -13.50 2.70
C VAL A 121 36.90 -14.98 2.50
N ARG A 122 37.72 -15.31 1.50
CA ARG A 122 38.33 -16.64 1.35
C ARG A 122 39.18 -17.04 2.56
N GLN A 123 39.96 -16.10 3.12
CA GLN A 123 40.73 -16.32 4.35
C GLN A 123 39.84 -16.49 5.59
N PHE A 124 38.57 -16.05 5.56
CA PHE A 124 37.60 -16.35 6.62
C PHE A 124 37.03 -17.77 6.55
N GLY A 125 37.39 -18.56 5.53
CA GLY A 125 36.95 -19.95 5.33
C GLY A 125 35.88 -20.12 4.24
N CYS A 126 35.51 -19.05 3.52
CA CYS A 126 34.53 -19.11 2.44
C CYS A 126 35.11 -19.80 1.19
N SER A 127 34.38 -20.76 0.63
CA SER A 127 34.71 -21.47 -0.61
C SER A 127 33.95 -20.95 -1.83
N SER A 128 32.76 -20.40 -1.61
CA SER A 128 31.72 -20.19 -2.61
C SER A 128 31.39 -18.70 -2.74
N PHE A 129 31.21 -18.21 -3.96
CA PHE A 129 31.18 -16.76 -4.22
C PHE A 129 30.14 -16.33 -5.25
N SER A 130 29.76 -15.05 -5.25
CA SER A 130 28.87 -14.46 -6.27
C SER A 130 29.29 -13.04 -6.64
N LEU A 131 29.16 -12.68 -7.93
CA LEU A 131 29.16 -11.27 -8.37
C LEU A 131 27.75 -10.87 -8.80
N LEU A 132 27.29 -9.73 -8.29
CA LEU A 132 25.95 -9.20 -8.56
C LEU A 132 26.02 -7.90 -9.36
N PHE A 133 25.33 -7.86 -10.51
CA PHE A 133 25.14 -6.68 -11.35
C PHE A 133 23.66 -6.33 -11.51
N ASP A 134 22.87 -6.63 -10.47
CA ASP A 134 21.46 -6.28 -10.29
C ASP A 134 21.28 -4.79 -9.99
N ASP A 135 20.17 -4.20 -10.42
CA ASP A 135 19.73 -2.82 -10.07
C ASP A 135 20.81 -1.73 -10.24
N ILE A 136 21.41 -1.67 -11.44
CA ILE A 136 22.42 -0.66 -11.84
C ILE A 136 22.09 -0.04 -13.20
N GLU A 137 22.61 1.15 -13.46
CA GLU A 137 22.54 1.78 -14.79
C GLU A 137 23.41 1.02 -15.80
N THR A 138 22.94 0.94 -17.05
CA THR A 138 23.65 0.22 -18.13
C THR A 138 24.68 1.07 -18.88
N ASP A 139 24.82 2.36 -18.57
CA ASP A 139 25.73 3.26 -19.28
C ASP A 139 27.15 3.23 -18.70
N MET A 140 28.09 2.68 -19.47
CA MET A 140 29.49 2.57 -19.05
C MET A 140 30.23 3.91 -19.05
N CYS A 141 31.24 4.06 -18.19
CA CYS A 141 32.09 5.25 -18.20
C CYS A 141 32.90 5.36 -19.52
N PRO A 142 33.42 6.55 -19.89
CA PRO A 142 34.14 6.76 -21.15
C PRO A 142 35.39 5.90 -21.35
N ALA A 143 36.03 5.40 -20.27
CA ALA A 143 37.17 4.49 -20.35
C ALA A 143 36.71 3.05 -20.66
N ASP A 144 35.65 2.58 -20.00
CA ASP A 144 35.09 1.25 -20.22
C ASP A 144 34.48 1.12 -21.62
N LYS A 145 33.86 2.18 -22.14
CA LYS A 145 33.42 2.31 -23.55
C LYS A 145 34.56 2.24 -24.59
N GLN A 146 35.81 2.45 -24.20
CA GLN A 146 36.99 2.26 -25.07
C GLN A 146 37.62 0.88 -24.91
N ALA A 147 37.46 0.25 -23.75
CA ALA A 147 38.03 -1.06 -23.44
C ALA A 147 37.12 -2.25 -23.82
N PHE A 148 35.80 -2.08 -23.78
CA PHE A 148 34.83 -3.15 -23.98
C PHE A 148 33.78 -2.80 -25.04
N SER A 149 33.41 -3.80 -25.85
CA SER A 149 32.41 -3.70 -26.92
C SER A 149 30.97 -3.60 -26.44
N SER A 150 30.66 -4.06 -25.22
CA SER A 150 29.36 -3.87 -24.56
C SER A 150 29.48 -4.05 -23.04
N PHE A 151 28.44 -3.64 -22.30
CA PHE A 151 28.36 -3.79 -20.84
C PHE A 151 28.50 -5.26 -20.39
N ALA A 152 27.88 -6.19 -21.13
CA ALA A 152 28.05 -7.63 -20.92
C ALA A 152 29.51 -8.08 -21.08
N HIS A 153 30.26 -7.56 -22.06
CA HIS A 153 31.68 -7.89 -22.21
C HIS A 153 32.51 -7.40 -21.01
N ALA A 154 32.21 -6.22 -20.47
CA ALA A 154 32.88 -5.68 -19.28
C ALA A 154 32.61 -6.53 -18.02
N GLN A 155 31.33 -6.83 -17.75
CA GLN A 155 30.91 -7.65 -16.62
C GLN A 155 31.46 -9.08 -16.71
N VAL A 156 31.38 -9.73 -17.88
CA VAL A 156 31.90 -11.08 -18.06
C VAL A 156 33.42 -11.13 -17.95
N ALA A 157 34.14 -10.15 -18.51
CA ALA A 157 35.61 -10.10 -18.42
C ALA A 157 36.10 -10.03 -16.97
N ILE A 158 35.49 -9.18 -16.13
CA ILE A 158 35.86 -9.13 -14.71
C ILE A 158 35.41 -10.39 -13.95
N THR A 159 34.23 -10.94 -14.24
CA THR A 159 33.70 -12.13 -13.57
C THR A 159 34.59 -13.35 -13.82
N ASN A 160 34.94 -13.61 -15.08
CA ASN A 160 35.88 -14.69 -15.45
C ASN A 160 37.25 -14.50 -14.78
N ALA A 161 37.78 -13.27 -14.78
CA ALA A 161 39.08 -12.94 -14.19
C ALA A 161 39.10 -13.03 -12.65
N VAL A 162 37.94 -13.00 -11.99
CA VAL A 162 37.74 -13.23 -10.56
C VAL A 162 37.56 -14.73 -10.25
N PHE A 163 36.74 -15.44 -11.02
CA PHE A 163 36.54 -16.89 -10.91
C PHE A 163 37.88 -17.65 -10.99
N GLN A 164 38.67 -17.38 -12.03
CA GLN A 164 40.00 -17.98 -12.22
C GLN A 164 41.02 -17.57 -11.16
N HIS A 165 40.87 -16.39 -10.55
CA HIS A 165 41.75 -15.93 -9.45
C HIS A 165 41.48 -16.67 -8.15
N LEU A 166 40.21 -16.96 -7.87
CA LEU A 166 39.83 -17.79 -6.73
C LEU A 166 40.17 -19.27 -6.97
N GLY A 167 40.50 -19.65 -8.22
CA GLY A 167 40.94 -21.00 -8.58
C GLY A 167 39.78 -21.91 -8.96
N ASP A 168 38.86 -21.39 -9.78
CA ASP A 168 37.72 -22.08 -10.36
C ASP A 168 36.86 -22.84 -9.32
N PRO A 169 36.30 -22.14 -8.29
CA PRO A 169 35.55 -22.77 -7.20
C PRO A 169 34.27 -23.49 -7.68
N GLU A 170 33.88 -24.53 -6.95
CA GLU A 170 32.75 -25.42 -7.30
C GLU A 170 31.41 -24.67 -7.44
N THR A 171 31.13 -23.75 -6.52
CA THR A 171 29.98 -22.84 -6.56
C THR A 171 30.45 -21.42 -6.86
N PHE A 172 30.09 -20.89 -8.02
CA PHE A 172 30.25 -19.46 -8.34
C PHE A 172 29.04 -18.94 -9.11
N LEU A 173 28.38 -17.91 -8.58
CA LEU A 173 27.16 -17.35 -9.16
C LEU A 173 27.42 -15.99 -9.82
N PHE A 174 26.67 -15.70 -10.89
CA PHE A 174 26.64 -14.40 -11.56
C PHE A 174 25.19 -13.92 -11.65
N CYS A 175 24.87 -12.78 -11.05
CA CYS A 175 23.59 -12.11 -11.32
C CYS A 175 23.76 -11.09 -12.45
N PRO A 176 23.10 -11.28 -13.60
CA PRO A 176 23.10 -10.31 -14.70
C PRO A 176 22.34 -9.03 -14.33
N THR A 177 22.47 -8.01 -15.18
CA THR A 177 21.60 -6.82 -15.15
C THR A 177 20.25 -7.12 -15.79
N ASP A 178 20.23 -7.81 -16.94
CA ASP A 178 19.03 -8.45 -17.49
C ASP A 178 18.70 -9.73 -16.67
N TYR A 179 18.22 -9.60 -15.42
CA TYR A 179 17.93 -10.76 -14.54
C TYR A 179 16.50 -11.30 -14.60
N CYS A 180 15.63 -10.70 -15.42
CA CYS A 180 14.29 -11.21 -15.70
C CYS A 180 13.88 -10.94 -17.16
N ALA A 181 12.94 -11.72 -17.68
CA ALA A 181 12.52 -11.59 -19.09
C ALA A 181 11.98 -10.19 -19.45
N ALA A 182 11.36 -9.51 -18.48
CA ALA A 182 10.84 -8.16 -18.65
C ALA A 182 11.93 -7.06 -18.75
N PHE A 183 13.20 -7.35 -18.44
CA PHE A 183 14.32 -6.43 -18.66
C PHE A 183 15.05 -6.71 -19.99
N CYS A 184 14.99 -7.96 -20.48
CA CYS A 184 15.63 -8.38 -21.73
C CYS A 184 15.06 -7.64 -22.94
N THR A 185 15.89 -6.80 -23.58
CA THR A 185 15.48 -6.01 -24.76
C THR A 185 16.05 -6.60 -26.05
N PRO A 186 15.23 -6.91 -27.09
CA PRO A 186 13.77 -6.79 -27.14
C PRO A 186 13.00 -8.01 -26.56
N SER A 187 13.71 -9.12 -26.29
CA SER A 187 13.20 -10.34 -25.65
C SER A 187 14.38 -11.15 -25.09
N VAL A 188 14.11 -12.23 -24.35
CA VAL A 188 15.16 -13.15 -23.85
C VAL A 188 15.94 -13.76 -25.01
N SER A 189 15.26 -14.45 -25.93
CA SER A 189 15.84 -15.06 -27.14
C SER A 189 16.62 -14.12 -28.05
N GLN A 190 16.41 -12.79 -27.96
CA GLN A 190 17.09 -11.78 -28.79
C GLN A 190 17.98 -10.81 -28.00
N SER A 191 18.12 -10.93 -26.67
CA SER A 191 18.97 -10.03 -25.88
C SER A 191 20.44 -10.25 -26.21
N SER A 192 21.05 -9.27 -26.89
CA SER A 192 22.49 -9.26 -27.20
C SER A 192 23.37 -9.24 -25.93
N TYR A 193 22.83 -8.73 -24.82
CA TYR A 193 23.43 -8.82 -23.50
C TYR A 193 23.47 -10.30 -23.04
N LEU A 194 22.33 -11.00 -23.02
CA LEU A 194 22.29 -12.41 -22.58
C LEU A 194 23.06 -13.36 -23.52
N HIS A 195 23.02 -13.16 -24.84
CA HIS A 195 23.86 -13.93 -25.78
C HIS A 195 25.36 -13.74 -25.48
N THR A 196 25.79 -12.53 -25.11
CA THR A 196 27.17 -12.29 -24.68
C THR A 196 27.50 -13.03 -23.38
N VAL A 197 26.60 -13.00 -22.39
CA VAL A 197 26.78 -13.75 -21.13
C VAL A 197 26.89 -15.25 -21.41
N GLY A 198 25.96 -15.83 -22.17
CA GLY A 198 25.95 -17.25 -22.50
C GLY A 198 27.16 -17.71 -23.32
N GLU A 199 27.74 -16.85 -24.16
CA GLU A 199 28.93 -17.19 -24.95
C GLU A 199 30.27 -16.96 -24.27
N LYS A 200 30.38 -15.97 -23.38
CA LYS A 200 31.67 -15.51 -22.88
C LYS A 200 31.89 -15.85 -21.40
N LEU A 201 30.83 -16.05 -20.62
CA LEU A 201 30.94 -16.43 -19.20
C LEU A 201 31.40 -17.90 -19.10
N LEU A 202 32.41 -18.17 -18.26
CA LEU A 202 33.00 -19.51 -18.15
C LEU A 202 31.96 -20.57 -17.71
N PRO A 203 32.03 -21.81 -18.23
CA PRO A 203 30.99 -22.81 -18.05
C PRO A 203 30.83 -23.33 -16.61
N GLY A 204 31.82 -23.12 -15.73
CA GLY A 204 31.72 -23.45 -14.31
C GLY A 204 30.92 -22.44 -13.48
N ILE A 205 30.66 -21.24 -14.03
CA ILE A 205 29.88 -20.18 -13.40
C ILE A 205 28.40 -20.40 -13.73
N ASP A 206 27.56 -20.42 -12.69
CA ASP A 206 26.10 -20.50 -12.80
C ASP A 206 25.51 -19.08 -12.87
N VAL A 207 24.31 -18.95 -13.44
CA VAL A 207 23.66 -17.64 -13.67
C VAL A 207 22.35 -17.56 -12.91
N LEU A 208 22.16 -16.47 -12.16
CA LEU A 208 20.95 -16.18 -11.39
C LEU A 208 19.86 -15.59 -12.29
N TRP A 209 18.60 -15.95 -12.03
CA TRP A 209 17.44 -15.55 -12.83
C TRP A 209 16.16 -15.47 -11.99
N THR A 210 15.32 -14.45 -12.15
CA THR A 210 14.07 -14.32 -11.36
C THR A 210 12.81 -14.79 -12.09
N GLY A 211 12.96 -15.37 -13.29
CA GLY A 211 11.85 -15.77 -14.16
C GLY A 211 11.35 -14.67 -15.10
N PRO A 212 10.07 -14.71 -15.53
CA PRO A 212 9.52 -13.70 -16.42
C PRO A 212 9.55 -12.25 -15.91
N LYS A 213 9.62 -12.04 -14.59
CA LYS A 213 9.62 -10.72 -13.92
C LYS A 213 10.51 -10.74 -12.67
N VAL A 214 10.82 -9.57 -12.11
CA VAL A 214 11.47 -9.42 -10.78
C VAL A 214 10.74 -10.25 -9.71
N VAL A 215 9.43 -10.07 -9.59
CA VAL A 215 8.52 -10.95 -8.85
C VAL A 215 7.69 -11.73 -9.89
N SER A 216 7.96 -13.02 -10.06
CA SER A 216 7.29 -13.86 -11.07
C SER A 216 6.03 -14.51 -10.51
N HIS A 217 4.90 -14.37 -11.23
CA HIS A 217 3.64 -14.99 -10.81
C HIS A 217 3.70 -16.51 -11.00
N LYS A 218 3.84 -16.98 -12.25
CA LYS A 218 4.17 -18.36 -12.62
C LYS A 218 5.53 -18.36 -13.31
N ILE A 219 6.35 -19.38 -13.08
CA ILE A 219 7.54 -19.68 -13.88
C ILE A 219 7.23 -20.99 -14.61
N SER A 220 7.30 -20.99 -15.93
CA SER A 220 6.93 -22.15 -16.75
C SER A 220 8.15 -22.85 -17.34
N VAL A 221 7.99 -24.12 -17.72
CA VAL A 221 9.04 -24.94 -18.31
C VAL A 221 9.62 -24.29 -19.56
N GLU A 222 8.76 -23.76 -20.43
CA GLU A 222 9.14 -23.12 -21.69
C GLU A 222 9.94 -21.82 -21.44
N SER A 223 9.59 -21.08 -20.39
CA SER A 223 10.31 -19.85 -20.01
C SER A 223 11.73 -20.14 -19.49
N ILE A 224 11.94 -21.32 -18.91
CA ILE A 224 13.26 -21.78 -18.48
C ILE A 224 14.03 -22.40 -19.65
N ASP A 225 13.38 -23.10 -20.58
CA ASP A 225 14.02 -23.59 -21.80
C ASP A 225 14.47 -22.43 -22.73
N GLU A 226 13.68 -21.36 -22.87
CA GLU A 226 14.09 -20.16 -23.65
C GLU A 226 15.37 -19.55 -23.05
N VAL A 227 15.38 -19.20 -21.77
CA VAL A 227 16.55 -18.54 -21.15
C VAL A 227 17.76 -19.48 -21.10
N SER A 228 17.57 -20.77 -20.85
CA SER A 228 18.66 -21.76 -20.85
C SER A 228 19.31 -21.92 -22.23
N SER A 229 18.54 -21.77 -23.32
CA SER A 229 19.08 -21.80 -24.69
C SER A 229 20.01 -20.62 -24.99
N VAL A 230 19.71 -19.43 -24.44
CA VAL A 230 20.52 -18.21 -24.62
C VAL A 230 21.71 -18.19 -23.68
N LEU A 231 21.51 -18.55 -22.41
CA LEU A 231 22.57 -18.64 -21.39
C LEU A 231 23.49 -19.85 -21.62
N LYS A 232 23.07 -20.85 -22.40
CA LYS A 232 23.82 -22.08 -22.71
C LYS A 232 24.15 -22.94 -21.46
N ARG A 233 23.34 -22.78 -20.40
CA ARG A 233 23.39 -23.47 -19.10
C ARG A 233 22.02 -23.35 -18.41
N ALA A 234 21.72 -24.25 -17.48
CA ALA A 234 20.56 -24.13 -16.60
C ALA A 234 20.76 -22.96 -15.60
N PRO A 235 19.77 -22.09 -15.36
CA PRO A 235 19.89 -21.02 -14.38
C PRO A 235 19.65 -21.51 -12.94
N VAL A 236 20.14 -20.75 -11.97
CA VAL A 236 19.71 -20.83 -10.55
C VAL A 236 18.63 -19.77 -10.36
N ILE A 237 17.46 -20.15 -9.84
CA ILE A 237 16.39 -19.17 -9.62
C ILE A 237 16.69 -18.35 -8.36
N TRP A 238 16.60 -17.03 -8.48
CA TRP A 238 16.42 -16.10 -7.35
C TRP A 238 14.91 -15.81 -7.28
N ASP A 239 14.20 -16.41 -6.32
CA ASP A 239 12.74 -16.31 -6.29
C ASP A 239 12.23 -15.28 -5.27
N ASN A 240 11.75 -14.15 -5.78
CA ASN A 240 11.16 -13.06 -5.01
C ASN A 240 9.65 -13.25 -4.72
N ILE A 241 9.06 -14.45 -4.92
CA ILE A 241 7.64 -14.72 -4.63
C ILE A 241 7.23 -14.37 -3.19
N HIS A 242 8.14 -14.41 -2.22
CA HIS A 242 7.90 -14.04 -0.83
C HIS A 242 8.57 -12.73 -0.38
N ALA A 243 9.22 -11.98 -1.29
CA ALA A 243 9.85 -10.71 -0.94
C ALA A 243 8.81 -9.61 -0.68
N ASN A 244 9.02 -8.76 0.32
CA ASN A 244 8.14 -7.64 0.69
C ASN A 244 8.84 -6.27 0.81
N ASP A 245 10.14 -6.18 0.56
CA ASP A 245 10.93 -4.93 0.64
C ASP A 245 10.40 -3.78 -0.23
N TYR A 246 9.78 -4.10 -1.37
CA TYR A 246 9.13 -3.13 -2.27
C TYR A 246 7.79 -2.57 -1.76
N ASP A 247 7.17 -3.13 -0.72
CA ASP A 247 5.92 -2.60 -0.14
C ASP A 247 5.80 -2.93 1.38
N PRO A 248 6.11 -1.98 2.28
CA PRO A 248 6.12 -2.22 3.73
C PRO A 248 4.72 -2.42 4.35
N GLN A 249 3.63 -2.31 3.57
CA GLN A 249 2.29 -2.70 4.03
C GLN A 249 1.98 -4.19 3.79
N ARG A 250 2.88 -4.93 3.13
CA ARG A 250 2.66 -6.33 2.73
C ARG A 250 3.61 -7.27 3.46
N ILE A 251 3.15 -8.52 3.60
CA ILE A 251 3.91 -9.66 4.08
C ILE A 251 3.27 -10.93 3.48
N PHE A 252 4.08 -11.97 3.26
CA PHE A 252 3.68 -13.15 2.51
C PHE A 252 3.91 -14.43 3.31
N LEU A 253 2.78 -15.05 3.68
CA LEU A 253 2.62 -16.23 4.54
C LEU A 253 1.90 -17.38 3.79
N GLY A 254 1.65 -17.24 2.48
CA GLY A 254 1.18 -18.32 1.61
C GLY A 254 2.30 -19.28 1.19
N PRO A 255 1.96 -20.42 0.56
CA PRO A 255 2.93 -21.43 0.16
C PRO A 255 3.75 -21.02 -1.07
N PHE A 256 4.93 -21.62 -1.24
CA PHE A 256 5.63 -21.63 -2.53
C PHE A 256 4.71 -22.25 -3.60
N LYS A 257 4.53 -21.58 -4.74
CA LYS A 257 3.46 -21.88 -5.70
C LYS A 257 3.82 -21.48 -7.12
N ASP A 258 3.18 -22.09 -8.11
CA ASP A 258 3.24 -21.73 -9.53
C ASP A 258 4.65 -21.88 -10.16
N ARG A 259 5.40 -22.87 -9.65
CA ARG A 259 6.64 -23.44 -10.23
C ARG A 259 6.42 -24.95 -10.29
N PRO A 260 6.21 -25.57 -11.47
CA PRO A 260 6.04 -27.01 -11.54
C PRO A 260 7.34 -27.73 -11.16
N THR A 261 7.23 -28.87 -10.48
CA THR A 261 8.35 -29.68 -9.98
C THR A 261 9.26 -30.20 -11.09
N GLU A 262 8.74 -30.30 -12.33
CA GLU A 262 9.51 -30.51 -13.56
C GLU A 262 10.71 -29.55 -13.72
N LEU A 263 10.60 -28.32 -13.19
CA LEU A 263 11.68 -27.33 -13.22
C LEU A 263 12.93 -27.79 -12.44
N ILE A 264 12.78 -28.66 -11.44
CA ILE A 264 13.92 -29.15 -10.63
C ILE A 264 14.94 -29.91 -11.52
N LEU A 265 14.48 -30.52 -12.62
CA LEU A 265 15.34 -31.19 -13.60
C LEU A 265 15.93 -30.26 -14.67
N LYS A 266 15.52 -28.98 -14.69
CA LYS A 266 15.89 -27.95 -15.70
C LYS A 266 16.63 -26.76 -15.09
N LEU A 267 16.84 -26.74 -13.78
CA LEU A 267 17.48 -25.67 -13.03
C LEU A 267 18.77 -26.14 -12.35
N GLY A 268 19.72 -25.23 -12.17
CA GLY A 268 20.87 -25.45 -11.27
C GLY A 268 20.49 -25.32 -9.78
N GLY A 269 19.36 -24.67 -9.49
CA GLY A 269 18.85 -24.51 -8.14
C GLY A 269 17.71 -23.50 -7.99
N VAL A 270 17.24 -23.34 -6.75
CA VAL A 270 16.30 -22.27 -6.32
C VAL A 270 16.75 -21.71 -4.96
N LEU A 271 16.99 -20.40 -4.93
CA LEU A 271 17.21 -19.60 -3.74
C LEU A 271 16.04 -18.62 -3.58
N THR A 272 15.26 -18.73 -2.51
CA THR A 272 14.20 -17.75 -2.25
C THR A 272 14.75 -16.50 -1.57
N ASN A 273 14.28 -15.33 -2.02
CA ASN A 273 14.42 -14.05 -1.33
C ASN A 273 13.07 -13.78 -0.63
N PRO A 274 12.97 -14.00 0.70
CA PRO A 274 11.69 -13.98 1.41
C PRO A 274 11.42 -12.61 2.05
N ASN A 275 10.51 -12.53 3.02
CA ASN A 275 10.20 -11.27 3.69
C ASN A 275 11.40 -10.74 4.51
N CYS A 276 11.48 -9.42 4.70
CA CYS A 276 12.49 -8.79 5.56
C CYS A 276 12.40 -9.29 7.01
N GLU A 277 11.18 -9.45 7.51
CA GLU A 277 10.86 -10.01 8.82
C GLU A 277 11.23 -11.50 8.88
N PHE A 278 12.04 -11.88 9.86
CA PHE A 278 12.68 -13.21 9.87
C PHE A 278 11.72 -14.35 10.21
N HIS A 279 10.97 -14.22 11.30
CA HIS A 279 10.10 -15.28 11.80
C HIS A 279 8.93 -15.63 10.86
N PRO A 280 8.27 -14.67 10.18
CA PRO A 280 7.27 -14.89 9.13
C PRO A 280 7.70 -15.84 8.00
N ASN A 281 9.01 -15.95 7.71
CA ASN A 281 9.52 -16.75 6.61
C ASN A 281 9.44 -18.27 6.81
N PHE A 282 8.91 -18.74 7.95
CA PHE A 282 8.72 -20.17 8.23
C PHE A 282 7.96 -20.87 7.09
N VAL A 283 6.82 -20.34 6.66
CA VAL A 283 6.01 -20.97 5.59
C VAL A 283 6.72 -20.94 4.25
N ALA A 284 7.32 -19.81 3.87
CA ALA A 284 8.04 -19.66 2.61
C ALA A 284 9.15 -20.71 2.45
N ILE A 285 10.00 -20.86 3.47
CA ILE A 285 11.17 -21.74 3.44
C ILE A 285 10.76 -23.21 3.60
N HIS A 286 9.78 -23.52 4.47
CA HIS A 286 9.27 -24.88 4.67
C HIS A 286 8.58 -25.44 3.42
N THR A 287 7.74 -24.62 2.77
CA THR A 287 7.04 -25.03 1.54
C THR A 287 7.98 -25.14 0.34
N LEU A 288 8.99 -24.27 0.21
CA LEU A 288 10.10 -24.47 -0.73
C LEU A 288 10.84 -25.79 -0.48
N ALA A 289 11.20 -26.10 0.77
CA ALA A 289 11.88 -27.35 1.10
C ALA A 289 11.01 -28.60 0.90
N THR A 290 9.69 -28.45 0.92
CA THR A 290 8.72 -29.49 0.56
C THR A 290 8.70 -29.70 -0.95
N TRP A 291 8.64 -28.61 -1.72
CA TRP A 291 8.72 -28.63 -3.19
C TRP A 291 10.04 -29.24 -3.69
N CYS A 292 11.19 -28.88 -3.12
CA CYS A 292 12.49 -29.45 -3.49
C CYS A 292 12.61 -30.97 -3.28
N LYS A 293 11.75 -31.58 -2.46
CA LYS A 293 11.74 -33.04 -2.22
C LYS A 293 10.82 -33.80 -3.17
N ALA A 294 9.90 -33.12 -3.85
CA ALA A 294 8.87 -33.73 -4.68
C ALA A 294 9.43 -34.68 -5.77
N THR A 295 10.63 -34.42 -6.27
CA THR A 295 11.33 -35.26 -7.25
C THR A 295 11.98 -36.53 -6.68
N ALA A 296 12.18 -36.64 -5.36
CA ALA A 296 12.87 -37.79 -4.76
C ALA A 296 12.05 -39.08 -4.85
N ASP A 297 10.71 -38.98 -4.76
CA ASP A 297 9.77 -40.10 -4.80
C ASP A 297 9.08 -40.29 -6.18
N GLY A 298 9.41 -39.44 -7.16
CA GLY A 298 8.71 -39.31 -8.46
C GLY A 298 8.92 -40.44 -9.48
N ALA A 299 9.35 -41.64 -9.05
CA ALA A 299 9.64 -42.76 -9.95
C ALA A 299 8.35 -43.49 -10.39
N GLN A 300 7.74 -42.98 -11.47
CA GLN A 300 6.54 -43.51 -12.15
C GLN A 300 5.29 -43.70 -11.28
N ARG A 301 4.33 -42.80 -11.46
CA ARG A 301 2.90 -43.10 -11.29
C ARG A 301 2.19 -42.69 -12.57
N ASP A 302 1.53 -43.63 -13.21
CA ASP A 302 0.62 -43.32 -14.32
C ASP A 302 -0.61 -42.61 -13.75
N VAL A 303 -1.00 -41.47 -14.33
CA VAL A 303 -2.13 -40.65 -13.88
C VAL A 303 -3.05 -40.39 -15.06
N GLU A 304 -4.34 -40.69 -14.89
CA GLU A 304 -5.40 -40.38 -15.86
C GLU A 304 -5.73 -38.89 -15.82
N MET A 305 -6.14 -38.29 -16.95
CA MET A 305 -6.38 -36.84 -17.00
C MET A 305 -7.73 -36.46 -16.39
N ASP A 306 -7.70 -35.65 -15.34
CA ASP A 306 -8.79 -34.77 -14.90
C ASP A 306 -8.39 -33.30 -15.17
N ASP A 307 -9.34 -32.45 -15.54
CA ASP A 307 -9.09 -31.12 -16.16
C ASP A 307 -8.71 -29.98 -15.16
N GLU A 308 -7.75 -30.21 -14.26
CA GLU A 308 -7.07 -29.14 -13.49
C GLU A 308 -5.53 -29.26 -13.58
N GLU A 309 -4.83 -28.12 -13.79
CA GLU A 309 -3.34 -28.04 -13.81
C GLU A 309 -2.71 -28.22 -12.41
N GLN A 310 -2.98 -29.34 -11.72
CA GLN A 310 -2.36 -29.65 -10.43
C GLN A 310 -1.07 -30.47 -10.62
N ASP A 311 0.00 -30.07 -9.94
CA ASP A 311 1.29 -30.78 -9.95
C ASP A 311 1.17 -32.10 -9.17
N PRO A 312 1.35 -33.28 -9.80
CA PRO A 312 1.10 -34.56 -9.16
C PRO A 312 2.10 -34.92 -8.05
N CYS A 313 3.17 -34.14 -7.90
CA CYS A 313 4.21 -34.34 -6.89
C CYS A 313 4.22 -33.26 -5.80
N TYR A 314 3.48 -32.15 -5.94
CA TYR A 314 3.44 -31.06 -4.96
C TYR A 314 2.10 -30.32 -4.90
N SER A 315 1.36 -30.48 -3.80
CA SER A 315 0.17 -29.69 -3.47
C SER A 315 0.52 -28.49 -2.58
N PRO A 316 0.33 -27.24 -3.05
CA PRO A 316 0.59 -26.03 -2.23
C PRO A 316 -0.26 -25.97 -0.96
N GLN A 317 -1.50 -26.47 -1.00
CA GLN A 317 -2.45 -26.46 0.12
C GLN A 317 -2.06 -27.48 1.21
N GLU A 318 -1.55 -28.65 0.83
CA GLU A 318 -1.03 -29.64 1.77
C GLU A 318 0.28 -29.17 2.39
N ALA A 319 1.21 -28.65 1.57
CA ALA A 319 2.46 -28.07 2.04
C ALA A 319 2.22 -26.90 3.00
N LEU A 320 1.26 -26.01 2.70
CA LEU A 320 0.83 -24.94 3.61
C LEU A 320 0.31 -25.51 4.94
N THR A 321 -0.58 -26.50 4.89
CA THR A 321 -1.20 -27.09 6.09
C THR A 321 -0.15 -27.75 6.99
N LEU A 322 0.85 -28.43 6.40
CA LEU A 322 1.99 -28.98 7.11
C LEU A 322 2.86 -27.88 7.75
N ALA A 323 3.24 -26.86 6.97
CA ALA A 323 4.06 -25.76 7.45
C ALA A 323 3.39 -24.99 8.61
N LEU A 324 2.10 -24.68 8.52
CA LEU A 324 1.36 -24.00 9.60
C LEU A 324 1.21 -24.88 10.85
N THR A 325 1.11 -26.21 10.68
CA THR A 325 1.04 -27.17 11.81
C THR A 325 2.36 -27.25 12.57
N ASP A 326 3.49 -27.26 11.86
CA ASP A 326 4.82 -27.17 12.48
C ASP A 326 5.04 -25.80 13.14
N TRP A 327 4.67 -24.70 12.47
CA TRP A 327 4.88 -23.32 12.97
C TRP A 327 4.11 -23.03 14.25
N LEU A 328 2.92 -23.62 14.42
CA LEU A 328 2.13 -23.54 15.65
C LEU A 328 2.93 -23.99 16.90
N GLN A 329 3.84 -24.95 16.75
CA GLN A 329 4.68 -25.42 17.87
C GLN A 329 5.72 -24.36 18.28
N GLU A 330 6.18 -23.50 17.36
CA GLU A 330 7.07 -22.40 17.68
C GLU A 330 6.35 -21.27 18.43
N PHE A 331 5.13 -20.91 18.01
CA PHE A 331 4.29 -19.93 18.72
C PHE A 331 4.00 -20.34 20.17
N LEU A 332 3.73 -21.63 20.40
CA LEU A 332 3.45 -22.19 21.72
C LEU A 332 4.72 -22.38 22.58
N SER A 333 5.91 -22.28 21.99
CA SER A 333 7.19 -22.36 22.70
C SER A 333 7.58 -20.99 23.27
N SER A 334 7.98 -20.95 24.54
CA SER A 334 8.53 -19.73 25.16
C SER A 334 9.93 -19.42 24.63
N ASP A 335 10.23 -18.15 24.36
CA ASP A 335 11.59 -17.69 24.05
C ASP A 335 12.55 -17.98 25.22
N GLN A 336 13.35 -19.04 25.08
CA GLN A 336 14.46 -19.42 25.96
C GLN A 336 15.73 -19.49 25.12
N PRO A 337 16.63 -18.49 25.16
CA PRO A 337 17.86 -18.48 24.38
C PRO A 337 18.89 -19.48 24.93
N GLY A 338 18.71 -20.76 24.55
CA GLY A 338 19.68 -21.84 24.71
C GLY A 338 19.67 -22.58 26.05
N GLY A 339 19.14 -23.81 26.06
CA GLY A 339 19.36 -24.74 27.18
C GLY A 339 18.35 -25.88 27.27
N ARG A 340 18.81 -27.09 27.65
CA ARG A 340 17.91 -28.20 28.03
C ARG A 340 17.29 -27.96 29.41
N CYS A 341 16.07 -28.45 29.59
CA CYS A 341 15.34 -28.41 30.85
C CYS A 341 16.17 -28.86 32.08
N ARG A 342 16.41 -27.94 33.01
CA ARG A 342 16.64 -28.21 34.44
C ARG A 342 16.07 -27.07 35.28
N PRO A 343 15.45 -27.34 36.44
CA PRO A 343 14.96 -26.28 37.32
C PRO A 343 16.13 -25.48 37.91
N PRO A 344 15.95 -24.16 38.19
CA PRO A 344 17.03 -23.28 38.59
C PRO A 344 17.58 -23.61 39.98
N ALA A 345 18.87 -23.94 40.04
CA ALA A 345 19.59 -24.08 41.32
C ALA A 345 19.86 -22.69 41.93
N ARG A 346 19.45 -22.48 43.18
CA ARG A 346 19.61 -21.19 43.89
C ARG A 346 21.11 -20.87 44.12
N LEU A 347 21.61 -19.85 43.44
CA LEU A 347 22.88 -19.20 43.79
C LEU A 347 22.67 -18.17 44.92
N LYS A 348 23.73 -17.92 45.71
CA LYS A 348 23.65 -17.08 46.92
C LYS A 348 23.67 -15.59 46.58
N LYS A 349 22.92 -14.82 47.37
CA LYS A 349 22.83 -13.35 47.31
C LYS A 349 23.91 -12.74 48.21
N GLU A 350 24.80 -11.94 47.65
CA GLU A 350 25.57 -10.95 48.43
C GLU A 350 24.80 -9.62 48.51
N SER A 351 25.16 -8.75 49.46
CA SER A 351 24.26 -7.73 49.99
C SER A 351 24.58 -6.31 49.54
N SER A 352 23.63 -5.69 48.82
CA SER A 352 23.36 -4.25 48.88
C SER A 352 21.89 -4.05 49.28
N GLY A 353 21.64 -3.06 50.14
CA GLY A 353 20.37 -2.93 50.86
C GLY A 353 19.46 -1.83 50.35
N GLU A 354 18.55 -2.17 49.44
CA GLU A 354 17.28 -1.47 49.23
C GLU A 354 16.16 -2.52 49.16
N GLU A 355 15.05 -2.29 49.85
CA GLU A 355 13.94 -3.25 49.95
C GLU A 355 12.81 -2.91 48.95
N PRO A 356 12.62 -3.68 47.87
CA PRO A 356 11.35 -3.68 47.14
C PRO A 356 10.29 -4.44 47.96
N MET A 357 9.03 -4.03 47.84
CA MET A 357 7.90 -4.71 48.51
C MET A 357 7.89 -6.22 48.23
N GLN A 358 8.03 -7.03 49.28
CA GLN A 358 7.97 -8.47 49.22
C GLN A 358 6.53 -8.94 49.04
N THR A 359 6.13 -9.26 47.81
CA THR A 359 4.99 -10.16 47.55
C THR A 359 5.47 -11.61 47.67
N ASP A 360 4.90 -12.35 48.63
CA ASP A 360 5.20 -13.79 48.76
C ASP A 360 4.61 -14.54 47.55
N VAL A 361 5.49 -14.94 46.63
CA VAL A 361 5.15 -15.83 45.52
C VAL A 361 5.09 -17.26 46.05
N GLY A 362 4.00 -17.57 46.75
CA GLY A 362 3.65 -18.95 47.08
C GLY A 362 3.32 -19.74 45.81
N GLU A 363 3.77 -21.00 45.74
CA GLU A 363 3.47 -21.92 44.63
C GLU A 363 2.01 -22.39 44.70
N GLY A 364 1.08 -21.50 44.34
CA GLY A 364 -0.34 -21.76 44.22
C GLY A 364 -0.96 -20.89 43.15
N SER A 365 -1.50 -21.50 42.09
CA SER A 365 -2.26 -20.79 41.06
C SER A 365 -3.49 -20.14 41.70
N TYR A 366 -3.57 -18.81 41.65
CA TYR A 366 -4.75 -18.08 42.12
C TYR A 366 -6.00 -18.57 41.37
N VAL A 367 -7.08 -18.87 42.11
CA VAL A 367 -8.38 -19.22 41.54
C VAL A 367 -9.38 -18.20 42.06
N PRO A 368 -9.99 -17.37 41.18
CA PRO A 368 -10.87 -16.30 41.62
C PRO A 368 -12.16 -16.85 42.25
N GLY A 369 -12.62 -16.18 43.31
CA GLY A 369 -13.84 -16.55 44.02
C GLY A 369 -15.11 -16.30 43.20
N PRO A 370 -16.25 -16.97 43.52
CA PRO A 370 -17.53 -16.73 42.86
C PRO A 370 -18.08 -15.34 43.21
N GLY A 371 -17.71 -14.35 42.38
CA GLY A 371 -17.99 -12.92 42.59
C GLY A 371 -16.80 -12.00 42.29
N GLU A 372 -15.59 -12.56 42.12
CA GLU A 372 -14.41 -11.84 41.64
C GLU A 372 -14.39 -11.81 40.10
N ASN A 373 -13.62 -10.88 39.53
CA ASN A 373 -13.35 -10.88 38.10
C ASN A 373 -12.57 -12.18 37.73
N PRO A 374 -12.95 -12.89 36.66
CA PRO A 374 -12.19 -14.04 36.20
C PRO A 374 -10.75 -13.62 35.85
N LEU A 375 -9.78 -14.47 36.17
CA LEU A 375 -8.41 -14.29 35.68
C LEU A 375 -8.42 -14.28 34.15
N TYR A 376 -7.60 -13.41 33.57
CA TYR A 376 -7.41 -13.39 32.12
C TYR A 376 -6.54 -14.57 31.68
N THR A 377 -7.19 -15.72 31.50
CA THR A 377 -6.63 -16.85 30.76
C THR A 377 -6.81 -16.59 29.27
N ALA A 378 -5.76 -16.18 28.58
CA ALA A 378 -5.79 -16.07 27.13
C ALA A 378 -6.10 -17.44 26.51
N GLU A 379 -7.01 -17.47 25.53
CA GLU A 379 -7.28 -18.68 24.77
C GLU A 379 -6.03 -19.06 23.94
N PRO A 380 -5.72 -20.37 23.81
CA PRO A 380 -4.56 -20.79 23.02
C PRO A 380 -4.75 -20.48 21.54
N LEU A 381 -3.65 -20.15 20.88
CA LEU A 381 -3.57 -20.06 19.43
C LEU A 381 -3.84 -21.42 18.80
N THR A 382 -4.58 -21.44 17.69
CA THR A 382 -4.97 -22.65 16.97
C THR A 382 -4.39 -22.71 15.56
N LEU A 383 -4.48 -23.88 14.93
CA LEU A 383 -4.11 -24.02 13.52
C LEU A 383 -5.01 -23.19 12.59
N ASP A 384 -6.29 -23.01 12.94
CA ASP A 384 -7.23 -22.25 12.12
C ASP A 384 -7.02 -20.73 12.24
N ASP A 385 -6.52 -20.25 13.39
CA ASP A 385 -5.98 -18.88 13.51
C ASP A 385 -4.82 -18.65 12.52
N LEU A 386 -3.92 -19.63 12.39
CA LEU A 386 -2.78 -19.54 11.47
C LEU A 386 -3.16 -19.69 9.99
N LYS A 387 -4.18 -20.50 9.68
CA LYS A 387 -4.78 -20.53 8.32
C LYS A 387 -5.41 -19.19 7.98
N LEU A 388 -6.18 -18.58 8.89
CA LEU A 388 -6.76 -17.25 8.69
C LEU A 388 -5.68 -16.19 8.49
N LEU A 389 -4.59 -16.25 9.27
CA LEU A 389 -3.44 -15.36 9.12
C LEU A 389 -2.78 -15.51 7.73
N SER A 390 -2.57 -16.74 7.26
CA SER A 390 -2.04 -17.04 5.91
C SER A 390 -3.00 -16.60 4.80
N ASP A 391 -4.31 -16.69 5.01
CA ASP A 391 -5.31 -16.25 4.03
C ASP A 391 -5.34 -14.73 3.85
N LEU A 392 -5.20 -13.99 4.95
CA LEU A 392 -5.14 -12.52 4.95
C LEU A 392 -3.84 -12.01 4.29
N PHE A 393 -2.71 -12.66 4.56
CA PHE A 393 -1.37 -12.27 4.11
C PHE A 393 -0.76 -13.31 3.18
N HIS A 394 -1.44 -13.61 2.07
CA HIS A 394 -1.15 -14.81 1.28
C HIS A 394 0.04 -14.66 0.32
N LEU A 395 -0.18 -14.21 -0.92
CA LEU A 395 0.83 -14.17 -2.00
C LEU A 395 0.83 -12.84 -2.76
N PRO A 396 1.90 -12.49 -3.50
CA PRO A 396 2.03 -11.20 -4.18
C PRO A 396 0.93 -10.91 -5.22
N TYR A 397 0.27 -11.94 -5.75
CA TYR A 397 -0.78 -11.84 -6.78
C TYR A 397 -2.13 -12.47 -6.39
N GLU A 398 -2.23 -13.09 -5.21
CA GLU A 398 -3.41 -13.83 -4.76
C GLU A 398 -3.63 -13.64 -3.25
N HIS A 399 -4.86 -13.30 -2.86
CA HIS A 399 -5.32 -13.40 -1.47
C HIS A 399 -5.89 -14.80 -1.21
N GLY A 400 -5.79 -15.31 0.02
CA GLY A 400 -6.35 -16.62 0.36
C GLY A 400 -7.90 -16.65 0.28
N PRO A 401 -8.52 -17.84 0.24
CA PRO A 401 -9.97 -17.99 0.08
C PRO A 401 -10.83 -17.14 1.04
N THR A 402 -10.48 -17.09 2.33
CA THR A 402 -11.23 -16.34 3.35
C THR A 402 -11.15 -14.83 3.09
N ALA A 403 -9.96 -14.31 2.80
CA ALA A 403 -9.76 -12.90 2.50
C ALA A 403 -10.51 -12.48 1.21
N ARG A 404 -10.50 -13.32 0.16
CA ARG A 404 -11.32 -13.10 -1.04
C ARG A 404 -12.81 -13.05 -0.71
N THR A 405 -13.30 -13.99 0.09
CA THR A 405 -14.71 -14.05 0.52
C THR A 405 -15.10 -12.81 1.33
N MET A 406 -14.26 -12.36 2.28
CA MET A 406 -14.50 -11.13 3.05
C MET A 406 -14.63 -9.90 2.14
N LEU A 407 -13.78 -9.76 1.12
CA LEU A 407 -13.83 -8.64 0.18
C LEU A 407 -15.06 -8.74 -0.75
N GLN A 408 -15.42 -9.95 -1.21
CA GLN A 408 -16.61 -10.22 -2.01
C GLN A 408 -17.91 -9.86 -1.26
N GLU A 409 -18.07 -10.31 -0.02
CA GLU A 409 -19.23 -9.97 0.79
C GLU A 409 -19.29 -8.46 1.09
N LEU A 410 -18.15 -7.80 1.37
CA LEU A 410 -18.12 -6.36 1.63
C LEU A 410 -18.55 -5.53 0.40
N ASP A 411 -18.08 -5.87 -0.81
CA ASP A 411 -18.51 -5.20 -2.04
C ASP A 411 -19.99 -5.48 -2.37
N TRP A 412 -20.45 -6.72 -2.18
CA TRP A 412 -21.85 -7.08 -2.36
C TRP A 412 -22.76 -6.31 -1.39
N LEU A 413 -22.41 -6.26 -0.10
CA LEU A 413 -23.17 -5.57 0.95
C LEU A 413 -23.25 -4.06 0.71
N LYS A 414 -22.16 -3.46 0.20
CA LYS A 414 -22.12 -2.07 -0.26
C LYS A 414 -23.12 -1.83 -1.41
N LYS A 415 -23.04 -2.64 -2.47
CA LYS A 415 -23.87 -2.50 -3.68
C LYS A 415 -25.36 -2.72 -3.41
N HIS A 416 -25.70 -3.60 -2.48
CA HIS A 416 -27.08 -3.94 -2.11
C HIS A 416 -27.59 -3.23 -0.85
N SER A 417 -26.88 -2.22 -0.35
CA SER A 417 -27.25 -1.43 0.84
C SER A 417 -28.66 -0.79 0.76
N TRP A 418 -29.18 -0.54 -0.44
CA TRP A 418 -30.56 -0.09 -0.66
C TRP A 418 -31.62 -1.13 -0.24
N ALA A 419 -31.30 -2.42 -0.23
CA ALA A 419 -32.24 -3.47 0.11
C ALA A 419 -32.62 -3.48 1.60
N VAL A 420 -31.82 -2.83 2.46
CA VAL A 420 -32.08 -2.71 3.91
C VAL A 420 -33.40 -1.98 4.18
N THR A 421 -33.82 -1.06 3.29
CA THR A 421 -35.03 -0.23 3.46
C THR A 421 -36.27 -0.75 2.72
N ALA A 422 -36.17 -1.90 2.03
CA ALA A 422 -37.19 -2.38 1.10
C ALA A 422 -38.18 -3.41 1.69
N GLU A 423 -37.85 -4.06 2.82
CA GLU A 423 -38.62 -5.16 3.44
C GLU A 423 -39.02 -6.28 2.45
N THR A 424 -38.05 -6.76 1.67
CA THR A 424 -38.20 -7.88 0.71
C THR A 424 -37.31 -9.07 1.09
N ASP A 425 -37.39 -10.17 0.33
CA ASP A 425 -36.48 -11.32 0.49
C ASP A 425 -35.00 -10.92 0.37
N MET A 426 -34.69 -9.91 -0.46
CA MET A 426 -33.35 -9.32 -0.58
C MET A 426 -32.88 -8.65 0.73
N THR A 427 -33.80 -8.15 1.56
CA THR A 427 -33.50 -7.66 2.92
C THR A 427 -33.09 -8.82 3.85
N ALA A 428 -33.65 -10.01 3.67
CA ALA A 428 -33.28 -11.20 4.44
C ALA A 428 -31.92 -11.76 3.99
N GLU A 429 -31.67 -11.85 2.68
CA GLU A 429 -30.35 -12.21 2.12
C GLU A 429 -29.27 -11.24 2.61
N TRP A 430 -29.51 -9.92 2.53
CA TRP A 430 -28.55 -8.91 2.99
C TRP A 430 -28.23 -9.06 4.48
N ARG A 431 -29.24 -9.32 5.32
CA ARG A 431 -29.03 -9.57 6.77
C ARG A 431 -28.22 -10.84 7.03
N SER A 432 -28.46 -11.91 6.28
CA SER A 432 -27.70 -13.17 6.37
C SER A 432 -26.23 -12.95 6.00
N LYS A 433 -25.96 -12.30 4.86
CA LYS A 433 -24.60 -11.94 4.42
C LYS A 433 -23.90 -10.99 5.38
N ALA A 434 -24.60 -10.00 5.93
CA ALA A 434 -24.06 -9.10 6.94
C ALA A 434 -23.68 -9.84 8.24
N GLN A 435 -24.46 -10.85 8.65
CA GLN A 435 -24.13 -11.70 9.80
C GLN A 435 -22.93 -12.62 9.52
N GLN A 436 -22.83 -13.20 8.33
CA GLN A 436 -21.67 -13.99 7.90
C GLN A 436 -20.40 -13.13 7.88
N PHE A 437 -20.48 -11.91 7.33
CA PHE A 437 -19.39 -10.94 7.36
C PHE A 437 -19.00 -10.54 8.79
N ASP A 438 -19.98 -10.30 9.68
CA ASP A 438 -19.69 -9.98 11.09
C ASP A 438 -18.93 -11.11 11.81
N GLY A 439 -19.28 -12.37 11.51
CA GLY A 439 -18.58 -13.56 12.02
C GLY A 439 -17.14 -13.67 11.52
N MET A 440 -16.91 -13.43 10.21
CA MET A 440 -15.54 -13.36 9.66
C MET A 440 -14.74 -12.22 10.30
N CYS A 441 -15.35 -11.06 10.54
CA CYS A 441 -14.69 -9.95 11.23
C CYS A 441 -14.36 -10.26 12.69
N GLU A 442 -15.22 -11.00 13.40
CA GLU A 442 -14.96 -11.45 14.77
C GLU A 442 -13.79 -12.45 14.81
N ALA A 443 -13.71 -13.39 13.86
CA ALA A 443 -12.62 -14.35 13.77
C ALA A 443 -11.24 -13.66 13.64
N VAL A 444 -11.11 -12.60 12.84
CA VAL A 444 -9.87 -11.82 12.73
C VAL A 444 -9.50 -11.13 14.05
N VAL A 445 -10.49 -10.67 14.83
CA VAL A 445 -10.26 -10.07 16.15
C VAL A 445 -9.85 -11.13 17.19
N GLN A 446 -10.45 -12.32 17.16
CA GLN A 446 -10.08 -13.45 18.02
C GLN A 446 -8.66 -13.94 17.71
N MET A 447 -8.33 -14.14 16.43
CA MET A 447 -6.99 -14.46 15.93
C MET A 447 -5.95 -13.45 16.42
N PHE A 448 -6.21 -12.13 16.26
CA PHE A 448 -5.33 -11.08 16.78
C PHE A 448 -5.12 -11.22 18.30
N ASN A 449 -6.20 -11.44 19.06
CA ASN A 449 -6.12 -11.55 20.52
C ASN A 449 -5.31 -12.78 20.96
N ARG A 450 -5.46 -13.91 20.27
CA ARG A 450 -4.69 -15.15 20.53
C ARG A 450 -3.21 -14.98 20.18
N LEU A 451 -2.90 -14.44 18.99
CA LEU A 451 -1.53 -14.10 18.57
C LEU A 451 -0.85 -13.14 19.55
N SER A 452 -1.54 -12.09 20.00
CA SER A 452 -1.00 -11.08 20.94
C SER A 452 -0.58 -11.67 22.30
N ASN A 453 -1.16 -12.81 22.67
CA ASN A 453 -0.86 -13.55 23.91
C ASN A 453 0.04 -14.77 23.69
N ALA A 454 0.57 -14.99 22.48
CA ALA A 454 1.46 -16.11 22.21
C ALA A 454 2.72 -16.07 23.12
N PRO A 455 3.16 -17.23 23.66
CA PRO A 455 4.40 -17.36 24.43
C PRO A 455 5.64 -16.88 23.69
N ASN A 456 5.75 -17.16 22.39
CA ASN A 456 6.84 -16.65 21.57
C ASN A 456 6.62 -15.16 21.27
N ARG A 457 7.51 -14.30 21.77
CA ARG A 457 7.38 -12.84 21.60
C ARG A 457 8.11 -12.38 20.35
N SER A 458 9.18 -13.07 19.96
CA SER A 458 9.97 -12.75 18.77
C SER A 458 9.16 -12.89 17.48
N ILE A 459 8.39 -13.99 17.32
CA ILE A 459 7.47 -14.16 16.18
C ILE A 459 6.36 -13.10 16.20
N LEU A 460 5.83 -12.76 17.38
CA LEU A 460 4.78 -11.74 17.50
C LEU A 460 5.28 -10.34 17.11
N TYR A 461 6.50 -9.94 17.48
CA TYR A 461 7.00 -8.60 17.20
C TYR A 461 7.25 -8.37 15.70
N ASP A 462 7.76 -9.36 14.97
CA ASP A 462 7.87 -9.33 13.51
C ASP A 462 6.49 -9.15 12.84
N LEU A 463 5.45 -9.83 13.35
CA LEU A 463 4.08 -9.78 12.80
C LEU A 463 3.26 -8.56 13.26
N TYR A 464 3.65 -7.87 14.34
CA TYR A 464 2.74 -7.03 15.13
C TYR A 464 2.07 -5.91 14.32
N ASN A 465 2.84 -5.21 13.48
CA ASN A 465 2.35 -4.09 12.68
C ASN A 465 1.25 -4.54 11.70
N TYR A 466 1.50 -5.65 10.99
CA TYR A 466 0.57 -6.22 10.02
C TYR A 466 -0.73 -6.69 10.68
N ILE A 467 -0.64 -7.48 11.77
CA ILE A 467 -1.83 -8.00 12.46
C ILE A 467 -2.64 -6.90 13.13
N CYS A 468 -1.99 -5.84 13.63
CA CYS A 468 -2.67 -4.68 14.20
C CYS A 468 -3.40 -3.86 13.13
N ASP A 469 -2.80 -3.69 11.94
CA ASP A 469 -3.44 -2.95 10.86
C ASP A 469 -4.65 -3.70 10.26
N ILE A 470 -4.52 -4.99 9.94
CA ILE A 470 -5.64 -5.76 9.37
C ILE A 470 -6.81 -5.86 10.34
N LYS A 471 -6.56 -6.09 11.64
CA LYS A 471 -7.59 -6.06 12.69
C LYS A 471 -8.34 -4.73 12.70
N SER A 472 -7.62 -3.62 12.58
CA SER A 472 -8.20 -2.28 12.61
C SER A 472 -8.98 -1.94 11.34
N GLY A 473 -8.51 -2.39 10.17
CA GLY A 473 -9.21 -2.23 8.89
C GLY A 473 -10.49 -3.07 8.82
N VAL A 474 -10.43 -4.33 9.25
CA VAL A 474 -11.58 -5.22 9.37
C VAL A 474 -12.59 -4.68 10.40
N GLY A 475 -12.13 -4.14 11.53
CA GLY A 475 -12.98 -3.48 12.52
C GLY A 475 -13.74 -2.26 11.96
N LEU A 476 -13.09 -1.44 11.12
CA LEU A 476 -13.73 -0.31 10.44
C LEU A 476 -14.77 -0.79 9.41
N ALA A 477 -14.46 -1.81 8.62
CA ALA A 477 -15.40 -2.39 7.65
C ALA A 477 -16.64 -2.98 8.35
N ARG A 478 -16.44 -3.68 9.49
CA ARG A 478 -17.49 -4.22 10.36
C ARG A 478 -18.43 -3.13 10.88
N ALA A 479 -17.88 -2.03 11.40
CA ALA A 479 -18.66 -0.89 11.89
C ALA A 479 -19.46 -0.21 10.76
N TYR A 480 -18.86 -0.08 9.57
CA TYR A 480 -19.52 0.46 8.40
C TYR A 480 -20.70 -0.42 7.92
N VAL A 481 -20.54 -1.75 7.85
CA VAL A 481 -21.65 -2.67 7.53
C VAL A 481 -22.78 -2.59 8.57
N LYS A 482 -22.47 -2.54 9.87
CA LYS A 482 -23.49 -2.33 10.92
C LYS A 482 -24.23 -1.00 10.80
N THR A 483 -23.57 0.03 10.27
CA THR A 483 -24.18 1.34 9.97
C THR A 483 -25.12 1.25 8.76
N LEU A 484 -24.71 0.58 7.68
CA LEU A 484 -25.60 0.30 6.52
C LEU A 484 -26.85 -0.50 6.92
N GLY A 485 -26.70 -1.47 7.83
CA GLY A 485 -27.79 -2.31 8.33
C GLY A 485 -28.74 -1.65 9.33
N GLY A 486 -28.55 -0.36 9.64
CA GLY A 486 -29.39 0.39 10.60
C GLY A 486 -29.24 -0.03 12.07
N GLN A 487 -28.21 -0.81 12.41
CA GLN A 487 -27.94 -1.24 13.79
C GLN A 487 -27.04 -0.25 14.56
N GLY A 488 -26.48 0.75 13.88
CA GLY A 488 -25.84 1.90 14.53
C GLY A 488 -26.87 2.81 15.19
N GLY A 489 -26.77 2.99 16.51
CA GLY A 489 -27.50 4.06 17.20
C GLY A 489 -27.08 5.46 16.72
N PRO A 490 -27.85 6.52 17.04
CA PRO A 490 -27.66 7.87 16.49
C PRO A 490 -26.38 8.61 16.95
N SER A 491 -25.43 7.91 17.57
CA SER A 491 -24.09 8.40 17.93
C SER A 491 -23.03 8.16 16.84
N VAL A 492 -23.29 7.30 15.85
CA VAL A 492 -22.37 7.15 14.69
C VAL A 492 -22.69 8.23 13.66
N GLN A 493 -22.14 9.44 13.86
CA GLN A 493 -22.16 10.45 12.81
C GLN A 493 -21.31 9.97 11.61
N PRO A 494 -21.76 10.18 10.35
CA PRO A 494 -21.00 9.78 9.17
C PRO A 494 -19.80 10.73 8.95
N MET A 495 -18.73 10.45 9.70
CA MET A 495 -17.61 11.35 10.01
C MET A 495 -18.03 12.57 10.83
N ASN A 496 -17.38 12.77 11.98
CA ASN A 496 -17.35 14.07 12.66
C ASN A 496 -16.60 15.08 11.77
N ASP A 497 -16.89 16.37 11.92
CA ASP A 497 -16.04 17.46 11.41
C ASP A 497 -14.62 17.48 12.04
N ASP A 498 -14.42 16.72 13.12
CA ASP A 498 -13.14 16.45 13.78
C ASP A 498 -12.91 14.92 13.84
N PRO A 499 -12.35 14.31 12.77
CA PRO A 499 -12.13 12.87 12.67
C PRO A 499 -10.76 12.43 13.24
N GLU A 500 -10.77 11.38 14.06
CA GLU A 500 -9.57 10.80 14.69
C GLU A 500 -8.51 10.34 13.66
N PRO A 501 -7.20 10.51 13.93
CA PRO A 501 -6.14 10.32 12.92
C PRO A 501 -6.10 8.94 12.25
N TRP A 502 -6.49 7.87 12.95
CA TRP A 502 -6.52 6.51 12.40
C TRP A 502 -7.61 6.30 11.32
N GLY A 503 -8.51 7.27 11.12
CA GLY A 503 -9.38 7.33 9.95
C GLY A 503 -8.64 7.59 8.62
N PHE A 504 -7.45 8.18 8.65
CA PHE A 504 -6.66 8.53 7.46
C PHE A 504 -5.52 7.54 7.19
N ARG A 505 -5.85 6.40 6.57
CA ARG A 505 -4.87 5.34 6.27
C ARG A 505 -3.89 5.70 5.15
N GLY A 506 -2.65 5.23 5.30
CA GLY A 506 -1.52 5.41 4.37
C GLY A 506 -0.78 6.74 4.48
N GLY A 507 -1.27 7.69 5.29
CA GLY A 507 -0.67 9.03 5.41
C GLY A 507 -0.55 9.75 4.05
N LEU A 508 0.50 10.57 3.89
CA LEU A 508 0.75 11.31 2.65
C LEU A 508 0.97 10.40 1.43
N SER A 509 1.60 9.24 1.62
CA SER A 509 1.76 8.25 0.54
C SER A 509 0.40 7.72 0.07
N GLY A 510 -0.47 7.37 1.03
CA GLY A 510 -1.86 6.94 0.76
C GLY A 510 -2.69 7.99 0.04
N GLU A 511 -2.51 9.29 0.32
CA GLU A 511 -3.18 10.34 -0.46
C GLU A 511 -2.70 10.41 -1.90
N PHE A 512 -1.38 10.35 -2.15
CA PHE A 512 -0.87 10.29 -3.52
C PHE A 512 -1.33 9.02 -4.25
N GLN A 513 -1.31 7.85 -3.59
CA GLN A 513 -1.80 6.60 -4.14
C GLN A 513 -3.29 6.69 -4.52
N ARG A 514 -4.14 7.30 -3.68
CA ARG A 514 -5.56 7.57 -3.98
C ARG A 514 -5.79 8.46 -5.21
N MET A 515 -4.82 9.28 -5.60
CA MET A 515 -4.88 10.13 -6.78
C MET A 515 -4.37 9.45 -8.07
N LEU A 516 -3.73 8.27 -7.97
CA LEU A 516 -3.18 7.59 -9.15
C LEU A 516 -4.26 6.77 -9.90
N PRO A 517 -4.42 6.93 -11.24
CA PRO A 517 -5.45 6.23 -12.03
C PRO A 517 -5.42 4.69 -11.95
N CYS A 518 -4.31 4.11 -11.51
CA CYS A 518 -4.11 2.66 -11.44
C CYS A 518 -4.54 2.04 -10.10
N HIS A 519 -4.71 2.82 -9.03
CA HIS A 519 -4.73 2.27 -7.67
C HIS A 519 -5.93 1.35 -7.40
N GLY A 520 -7.13 1.69 -7.90
CA GLY A 520 -8.31 0.80 -7.87
C GLY A 520 -8.57 0.03 -9.18
N ASN A 521 -7.57 -0.11 -10.05
CA ASN A 521 -7.66 -0.88 -11.31
C ASN A 521 -7.04 -2.29 -11.21
N ARG A 522 -6.51 -2.67 -10.04
CA ARG A 522 -5.94 -4.00 -9.75
C ARG A 522 -6.61 -4.75 -8.60
N ASP A 523 -7.43 -4.08 -7.79
CA ASP A 523 -8.28 -4.75 -6.80
C ASP A 523 -9.31 -5.66 -7.47
N LEU A 524 -9.79 -6.67 -6.74
CA LEU A 524 -10.83 -7.61 -7.17
C LEU A 524 -12.15 -6.91 -7.63
N PHE A 525 -12.34 -5.63 -7.29
CA PHE A 525 -13.56 -4.87 -7.58
C PHE A 525 -13.20 -3.53 -8.23
N ARG A 526 -13.50 -3.39 -9.53
CA ARG A 526 -13.26 -2.16 -10.32
C ARG A 526 -14.18 -0.98 -9.91
N HIS A 527 -13.91 -0.37 -8.76
CA HIS A 527 -14.45 0.94 -8.40
C HIS A 527 -13.42 1.78 -7.62
N PRO A 528 -12.39 2.34 -8.29
CA PRO A 528 -11.62 3.43 -7.67
C PRO A 528 -12.57 4.60 -7.37
N PRO A 529 -12.56 5.17 -6.16
CA PRO A 529 -13.15 6.47 -5.93
C PRO A 529 -12.27 7.51 -6.63
N MET A 530 -12.56 7.79 -7.90
CA MET A 530 -11.95 8.93 -8.60
C MET A 530 -12.33 10.21 -7.88
N THR A 531 -11.45 10.66 -6.99
CA THR A 531 -11.56 11.94 -6.30
C THR A 531 -11.14 13.01 -7.29
N ALA A 532 -12.04 13.30 -8.24
CA ALA A 532 -11.77 14.15 -9.39
C ALA A 532 -11.17 15.49 -8.93
N VAL A 533 -9.96 15.79 -9.41
CA VAL A 533 -9.20 16.94 -8.91
C VAL A 533 -9.74 18.22 -9.53
N TYR A 534 -10.57 18.92 -8.76
CA TYR A 534 -11.21 20.17 -9.18
C TYR A 534 -10.37 21.41 -8.84
N SER A 535 -9.89 22.10 -9.86
CA SER A 535 -9.22 23.40 -9.72
C SER A 535 -10.24 24.54 -9.76
N ILE A 536 -10.09 25.53 -8.88
CA ILE A 536 -10.86 26.79 -8.91
C ILE A 536 -9.88 27.94 -9.07
N ARG A 537 -9.99 28.67 -10.18
CA ARG A 537 -9.10 29.79 -10.51
C ARG A 537 -9.87 31.05 -10.94
N PRO A 538 -9.23 32.24 -10.93
CA PRO A 538 -9.80 33.43 -11.54
C PRO A 538 -10.08 33.24 -13.04
N HIS A 539 -11.17 33.87 -13.50
CA HIS A 539 -11.56 33.93 -14.91
C HIS A 539 -10.63 34.88 -15.70
N CYS A 540 -10.00 34.38 -16.77
CA CYS A 540 -9.19 35.17 -17.72
C CYS A 540 -9.97 35.53 -18.99
N THR A 541 -9.36 36.19 -19.97
CA THR A 541 -10.07 36.65 -21.19
C THR A 541 -10.44 35.50 -22.13
N GLU A 542 -9.69 34.41 -22.04
CA GLU A 542 -9.74 33.23 -22.92
C GLU A 542 -10.92 32.32 -22.55
N ASP A 543 -11.25 32.25 -21.25
CA ASP A 543 -12.36 31.47 -20.68
C ASP A 543 -13.74 31.85 -21.24
N LYS A 544 -13.87 33.04 -21.85
CA LYS A 544 -15.16 33.58 -22.31
C LYS A 544 -15.90 32.62 -23.25
N LEU A 545 -15.17 31.92 -24.13
CA LEU A 545 -15.76 30.96 -25.07
C LEU A 545 -16.28 29.71 -24.37
N GLU A 546 -15.58 29.23 -23.34
CA GLU A 546 -15.95 28.05 -22.56
C GLU A 546 -17.12 28.33 -21.60
N VAL A 547 -17.14 29.51 -20.98
CA VAL A 547 -18.31 30.00 -20.22
C VAL A 547 -19.55 30.05 -21.12
N GLN A 548 -19.40 30.58 -22.35
CA GLN A 548 -20.47 30.60 -23.35
C GLN A 548 -20.84 29.19 -23.88
N ARG A 549 -19.90 28.23 -23.95
CA ARG A 549 -20.19 26.82 -24.27
C ARG A 549 -21.06 26.21 -23.19
N ILE A 550 -20.60 26.21 -21.94
CA ILE A 550 -21.32 25.66 -20.78
C ILE A 550 -22.69 26.32 -20.60
N PHE A 551 -22.81 27.63 -20.84
CA PHE A 551 -24.10 28.32 -20.80
C PHE A 551 -25.09 27.77 -21.84
N ARG A 552 -24.66 27.57 -23.09
CA ARG A 552 -25.53 27.02 -24.16
C ARG A 552 -25.87 25.55 -23.92
N GLU A 553 -24.89 24.75 -23.53
CA GLU A 553 -25.01 23.32 -23.22
C GLU A 553 -26.03 23.04 -22.09
N LEU A 554 -26.00 23.87 -21.03
CA LEU A 554 -26.95 23.78 -19.92
C LEU A 554 -28.33 24.39 -20.22
N GLN A 555 -28.49 25.14 -21.31
CA GLN A 555 -29.80 25.61 -21.79
C GLN A 555 -30.48 24.54 -22.66
N SER A 556 -29.75 23.94 -23.61
CA SER A 556 -30.29 22.87 -24.48
C SER A 556 -30.65 21.59 -23.72
N ALA A 557 -29.91 21.25 -22.67
CA ALA A 557 -30.23 20.13 -21.78
C ALA A 557 -31.55 20.30 -20.97
N GLY A 558 -32.22 21.46 -21.05
CA GLY A 558 -33.44 21.77 -20.29
C GLY A 558 -34.76 21.67 -21.05
N GLU A 559 -34.75 21.34 -22.35
CA GLU A 559 -35.94 21.50 -23.21
C GLU A 559 -36.99 20.39 -23.06
N GLY A 560 -37.87 20.59 -22.08
CA GLY A 560 -39.09 19.81 -21.86
C GLY A 560 -40.40 20.61 -21.95
N LYS A 561 -40.40 21.85 -22.50
CA LYS A 561 -41.62 22.63 -22.86
C LYS A 561 -41.35 23.98 -23.55
N ALA A 562 -41.96 24.15 -24.73
CA ALA A 562 -42.36 25.38 -25.43
C ALA A 562 -41.26 26.36 -25.96
N PRO A 563 -41.49 27.05 -27.10
CA PRO A 563 -40.49 27.94 -27.71
C PRO A 563 -40.22 29.22 -26.90
N LEU A 564 -38.95 29.65 -26.87
CA LEU A 564 -38.46 30.82 -26.13
C LEU A 564 -38.74 32.19 -26.80
N MET A 565 -39.96 32.41 -27.30
CA MET A 565 -40.47 33.76 -27.52
C MET A 565 -41.34 34.20 -26.34
N MET A 566 -41.25 35.49 -25.97
CA MET A 566 -41.99 36.13 -24.86
C MET A 566 -41.54 35.82 -23.42
N GLN A 567 -40.22 35.68 -23.18
CA GLN A 567 -39.60 35.84 -21.85
C GLN A 567 -38.46 36.86 -21.94
N PRO A 568 -38.46 37.96 -21.14
CA PRO A 568 -37.38 38.94 -21.18
C PRO A 568 -36.09 38.38 -20.53
N PRO A 569 -34.89 38.67 -21.08
CA PRO A 569 -33.62 38.09 -20.63
C PRO A 569 -33.24 38.53 -19.20
N LEU A 570 -32.67 37.62 -18.42
CA LEU A 570 -32.20 37.89 -17.06
C LEU A 570 -30.81 38.52 -17.08
N ILE A 571 -30.47 39.29 -16.04
CA ILE A 571 -29.12 39.88 -15.90
C ILE A 571 -28.05 38.77 -15.77
N CYS A 572 -28.41 37.63 -15.17
CA CYS A 572 -27.57 36.43 -15.15
C CYS A 572 -27.30 35.84 -16.54
N ASP A 573 -28.24 35.96 -17.47
CA ASP A 573 -28.10 35.44 -18.84
C ASP A 573 -27.11 36.33 -19.61
N GLY A 574 -27.24 37.66 -19.53
CA GLY A 574 -26.29 38.60 -20.14
C GLY A 574 -24.88 38.54 -19.54
N LEU A 575 -24.73 38.17 -18.26
CA LEU A 575 -23.42 37.82 -17.67
C LEU A 575 -22.87 36.53 -18.30
N SER A 576 -23.68 35.48 -18.39
CA SER A 576 -23.28 34.15 -18.87
C SER A 576 -23.02 34.10 -20.38
N ALA A 577 -23.70 34.96 -21.14
CA ALA A 577 -23.44 35.22 -22.56
C ALA A 577 -22.26 36.18 -22.79
N GLY A 578 -21.74 36.84 -21.74
CA GLY A 578 -20.63 37.77 -21.83
C GLY A 578 -20.95 39.11 -22.52
N GLU A 579 -22.22 39.54 -22.42
CA GLU A 579 -22.73 40.87 -22.81
C GLU A 579 -22.51 41.89 -21.67
N ILE A 580 -22.52 41.42 -20.42
CA ILE A 580 -22.13 42.15 -19.21
C ILE A 580 -20.81 41.56 -18.71
N SER A 581 -19.83 42.42 -18.41
CA SER A 581 -18.61 41.99 -17.71
C SER A 581 -18.91 41.80 -16.21
N PRO A 582 -18.39 40.74 -15.56
CA PRO A 582 -18.48 40.57 -14.12
C PRO A 582 -17.71 41.68 -13.39
N SER A 583 -17.96 41.85 -12.09
CA SER A 583 -17.19 42.78 -11.26
C SER A 583 -15.73 42.29 -11.07
N PRO A 584 -14.76 43.18 -10.82
CA PRO A 584 -13.38 42.79 -10.54
C PRO A 584 -13.30 41.78 -9.39
N GLN A 585 -12.45 40.76 -9.54
CA GLN A 585 -12.26 39.67 -8.56
C GLN A 585 -13.53 38.86 -8.23
N CYS A 586 -14.62 39.06 -8.98
CA CYS A 586 -15.92 38.41 -8.80
C CYS A 586 -16.24 37.45 -9.97
N ALA A 587 -15.22 36.79 -10.50
CA ALA A 587 -15.32 35.86 -11.62
C ALA A 587 -14.33 34.69 -11.44
N LEU A 588 -14.87 33.48 -11.35
CA LEU A 588 -14.14 32.23 -11.12
C LEU A 588 -14.52 31.18 -12.16
N VAL A 589 -13.58 30.30 -12.47
CA VAL A 589 -13.74 29.15 -13.35
C VAL A 589 -13.38 27.88 -12.59
N LEU A 590 -14.11 26.81 -12.88
CA LEU A 590 -13.92 25.46 -12.34
C LEU A 590 -13.41 24.56 -13.46
N GLU A 591 -12.32 23.86 -13.20
CA GLU A 591 -11.67 22.95 -14.16
C GLU A 591 -11.55 21.55 -13.57
N ASP A 592 -11.73 20.55 -14.43
CA ASP A 592 -11.34 19.16 -14.21
C ASP A 592 -10.29 18.74 -15.26
N GLU A 593 -9.87 17.48 -15.29
CA GLU A 593 -8.86 16.96 -16.23
C GLU A 593 -9.25 17.08 -17.71
N ILE A 594 -10.54 17.30 -18.01
CA ILE A 594 -11.09 17.51 -19.37
C ILE A 594 -11.22 19.02 -19.66
N GLY A 595 -10.77 19.89 -18.75
CA GLY A 595 -10.79 21.35 -18.86
C GLY A 595 -11.96 22.01 -18.15
N VAL A 596 -12.40 23.16 -18.66
CA VAL A 596 -13.43 23.98 -18.01
C VAL A 596 -14.76 23.23 -17.91
N CYS A 597 -15.21 23.02 -16.68
CA CYS A 597 -16.42 22.25 -16.32
C CYS A 597 -17.45 23.06 -15.51
N GLY A 598 -17.11 24.27 -15.08
CA GLY A 598 -18.04 25.20 -14.46
C GLY A 598 -17.51 26.63 -14.35
N TYR A 599 -18.37 27.55 -13.94
CA TYR A 599 -18.04 28.95 -13.70
C TYR A 599 -18.92 29.57 -12.61
N GLY A 600 -18.41 30.64 -12.00
CA GLY A 600 -19.14 31.49 -11.08
C GLY A 600 -18.84 32.96 -11.35
N LEU A 601 -19.86 33.73 -11.73
CA LEU A 601 -19.77 35.14 -12.08
C LEU A 601 -20.68 35.98 -11.16
N ALA A 602 -20.21 37.16 -10.76
CA ALA A 602 -20.97 38.03 -9.89
C ALA A 602 -20.82 39.53 -10.20
N LEU A 603 -21.83 40.29 -9.80
CA LEU A 603 -21.86 41.75 -9.80
C LEU A 603 -22.00 42.25 -8.36
N ILE A 604 -21.18 43.22 -7.99
CA ILE A 604 -21.25 43.90 -6.68
C ILE A 604 -22.47 44.83 -6.64
N ASP A 605 -22.73 45.57 -7.74
CA ASP A 605 -23.95 46.34 -7.98
C ASP A 605 -24.54 45.94 -9.36
N ALA A 606 -25.76 45.43 -9.37
CA ALA A 606 -26.48 45.01 -10.56
C ALA A 606 -27.24 46.15 -11.27
N LYS A 607 -27.34 47.36 -10.70
CA LYS A 607 -28.10 48.48 -11.31
C LYS A 607 -27.57 48.91 -12.68
N PRO A 608 -26.26 49.09 -12.92
CA PRO A 608 -25.76 49.46 -14.25
C PRO A 608 -26.10 48.40 -15.31
N ALA A 609 -26.10 47.12 -14.91
CA ALA A 609 -26.45 46.00 -15.77
C ALA A 609 -27.96 45.91 -16.06
N ALA A 610 -28.81 46.23 -15.08
CA ALA A 610 -30.26 46.31 -15.27
C ALA A 610 -30.64 47.39 -16.31
N THR A 611 -30.01 48.58 -16.22
CA THR A 611 -30.18 49.66 -17.19
C THR A 611 -29.69 49.25 -18.59
N LYS A 612 -28.54 48.57 -18.68
CA LYS A 612 -27.97 48.10 -19.95
C LYS A 612 -28.87 47.12 -20.71
N ILE A 613 -29.65 46.29 -19.99
CA ILE A 613 -30.62 45.33 -20.56
C ILE A 613 -32.03 45.95 -20.76
N GLN A 614 -32.22 47.24 -20.46
CA GLN A 614 -33.51 47.95 -20.55
C GLN A 614 -34.65 47.27 -19.76
N ARG A 615 -34.33 46.58 -18.64
CA ARG A 615 -35.31 45.80 -17.88
C ARG A 615 -35.89 46.61 -16.72
N ALA A 616 -37.23 46.73 -16.68
CA ALA A 616 -37.96 47.25 -15.54
C ALA A 616 -37.87 46.28 -14.33
N VAL A 617 -36.82 46.42 -13.52
CA VAL A 617 -36.70 45.80 -12.20
C VAL A 617 -37.12 46.84 -11.16
N SER A 618 -37.93 46.47 -10.17
CA SER A 618 -38.33 47.41 -9.11
C SER A 618 -37.12 47.94 -8.35
N GLU A 619 -36.99 49.27 -8.26
CA GLU A 619 -35.85 49.94 -7.62
C GLU A 619 -35.69 49.55 -6.15
N SER A 620 -36.79 49.24 -5.45
CA SER A 620 -36.78 48.70 -4.09
C SER A 620 -35.96 47.41 -3.98
N VAL A 621 -36.14 46.48 -4.92
CA VAL A 621 -35.45 45.18 -4.90
C VAL A 621 -33.94 45.37 -5.11
N LEU A 622 -33.53 46.22 -6.07
CA LEU A 622 -32.11 46.53 -6.30
C LEU A 622 -31.50 47.48 -5.25
N LYS A 623 -32.32 48.14 -4.43
CA LYS A 623 -31.88 48.95 -3.29
C LYS A 623 -31.54 48.06 -2.09
N ASP A 624 -32.34 47.02 -1.85
CA ASP A 624 -32.17 46.10 -0.74
C ASP A 624 -31.22 44.93 -1.10
N PHE A 625 -31.24 44.45 -2.35
CA PHE A 625 -30.42 43.36 -2.91
C PHE A 625 -29.52 43.88 -4.05
N PRO A 626 -28.42 44.62 -3.77
CA PRO A 626 -27.60 45.23 -4.82
C PRO A 626 -26.76 44.20 -5.61
N SER A 627 -26.34 43.10 -4.98
CA SER A 627 -25.37 42.14 -5.55
C SER A 627 -26.06 40.91 -6.15
N LEU A 628 -25.53 40.43 -7.28
CA LEU A 628 -26.06 39.34 -8.09
C LEU A 628 -24.98 38.26 -8.28
N VAL A 629 -25.33 36.98 -8.15
CA VAL A 629 -24.41 35.85 -8.37
C VAL A 629 -25.05 34.80 -9.28
N THR A 630 -24.33 34.33 -10.30
CA THR A 630 -24.69 33.17 -11.12
C THR A 630 -23.57 32.14 -11.08
N ILE A 631 -23.92 30.87 -10.89
CA ILE A 631 -22.99 29.73 -10.87
C ILE A 631 -23.58 28.61 -11.72
N ARG A 632 -22.77 28.03 -12.61
CA ARG A 632 -23.13 26.92 -13.49
C ARG A 632 -22.00 25.89 -13.47
N VAL A 633 -22.37 24.63 -13.39
CA VAL A 633 -21.43 23.50 -13.43
C VAL A 633 -22.08 22.41 -14.27
N LEU A 634 -21.29 21.74 -15.12
CA LEU A 634 -21.77 20.66 -15.98
C LEU A 634 -22.24 19.44 -15.16
N PRO A 635 -23.20 18.64 -15.66
CA PRO A 635 -23.72 17.49 -14.92
C PRO A 635 -22.69 16.38 -14.63
N ARG A 636 -21.52 16.42 -15.29
CA ARG A 636 -20.39 15.51 -15.02
C ARG A 636 -19.71 15.73 -13.66
N VAL A 637 -19.93 16.88 -13.02
CA VAL A 637 -19.42 17.19 -11.68
C VAL A 637 -20.45 16.74 -10.65
N THR A 638 -20.20 15.60 -10.01
CA THR A 638 -21.09 14.99 -9.02
C THR A 638 -20.84 15.47 -7.58
N ASP A 639 -19.65 16.00 -7.28
CA ASP A 639 -19.33 16.57 -5.98
C ASP A 639 -19.87 18.02 -5.84
N PRO A 640 -20.69 18.33 -4.82
CA PRO A 640 -21.12 19.72 -4.55
C PRO A 640 -20.01 20.61 -3.96
N SER A 641 -18.91 20.05 -3.46
CA SER A 641 -17.89 20.77 -2.69
C SER A 641 -17.15 21.87 -3.46
N PRO A 642 -16.80 21.73 -4.76
CA PRO A 642 -16.18 22.80 -5.52
C PRO A 642 -17.16 23.96 -5.73
N ALA A 643 -18.43 23.67 -6.02
CA ALA A 643 -19.48 24.69 -6.11
C ALA A 643 -19.65 25.45 -4.78
N LYS A 644 -19.64 24.75 -3.62
CA LYS A 644 -19.62 25.38 -2.28
C LYS A 644 -18.40 26.30 -2.10
N ARG A 645 -17.21 25.87 -2.52
CA ARG A 645 -15.97 26.67 -2.44
C ARG A 645 -16.04 27.93 -3.32
N MET A 646 -16.54 27.82 -4.56
CA MET A 646 -16.77 28.98 -5.45
C MET A 646 -17.76 29.98 -4.85
N ILE A 647 -18.87 29.51 -4.25
CA ILE A 647 -19.83 30.37 -3.54
C ILE A 647 -19.12 31.13 -2.41
N GLY A 648 -18.35 30.44 -1.57
CA GLY A 648 -17.62 31.04 -0.45
C GLY A 648 -16.62 32.11 -0.91
N GLN A 649 -15.85 31.84 -1.97
CA GLN A 649 -14.89 32.79 -2.54
C GLN A 649 -15.58 34.02 -3.13
N LEU A 650 -16.63 33.86 -3.96
CA LEU A 650 -17.36 34.98 -4.55
C LEU A 650 -18.02 35.88 -3.48
N LEU A 651 -18.63 35.28 -2.45
CA LEU A 651 -19.20 36.02 -1.33
C LEU A 651 -18.11 36.76 -0.52
N SER A 652 -16.90 36.21 -0.42
CA SER A 652 -15.75 36.89 0.18
C SER A 652 -15.27 38.07 -0.66
N SER A 653 -15.17 37.92 -1.99
CA SER A 653 -14.83 39.03 -2.91
C SER A 653 -15.84 40.17 -2.80
N ILE A 654 -17.13 39.88 -2.91
CA ILE A 654 -18.21 40.89 -2.78
C ILE A 654 -18.13 41.59 -1.41
N ARG A 655 -17.91 40.84 -0.33
CA ARG A 655 -17.77 41.40 1.03
C ARG A 655 -16.55 42.30 1.19
N SER A 656 -15.43 41.98 0.53
CA SER A 656 -14.21 42.81 0.57
C SER A 656 -14.34 44.14 -0.18
N SER A 657 -15.19 44.21 -1.21
CA SER A 657 -15.38 45.42 -2.03
C SER A 657 -16.27 46.50 -1.39
N GLY A 658 -17.00 46.17 -0.33
CA GLY A 658 -17.38 47.09 0.75
C GLY A 658 -18.21 48.35 0.43
N ARG A 659 -19.55 48.22 0.41
CA ARG A 659 -20.46 49.28 0.90
C ARG A 659 -21.59 48.72 1.75
N SER A 660 -21.70 49.25 2.99
CA SER A 660 -22.87 49.18 3.91
C SER A 660 -23.15 47.91 4.73
N ARG A 661 -22.78 47.99 6.02
CA ARG A 661 -23.30 47.27 7.21
C ARG A 661 -23.03 45.75 7.37
N PRO A 662 -22.91 45.26 8.63
CA PRO A 662 -22.85 43.84 8.96
C PRO A 662 -24.24 43.20 9.08
N CYS A 663 -24.25 41.86 9.04
CA CYS A 663 -25.42 40.96 9.11
C CYS A 663 -26.33 40.97 7.88
N THR A 664 -26.60 39.76 7.36
CA THR A 664 -27.55 39.46 6.25
C THR A 664 -27.42 40.36 5.01
N MET A 665 -26.42 40.07 4.16
CA MET A 665 -26.49 40.42 2.73
C MET A 665 -27.61 39.60 2.08
N PRO A 666 -28.69 40.22 1.57
CA PRO A 666 -29.73 39.49 0.87
C PRO A 666 -29.34 39.39 -0.61
N LEU A 667 -29.23 38.15 -1.11
CA LEU A 667 -28.58 37.87 -2.41
C LEU A 667 -29.62 37.42 -3.45
N MET A 668 -29.62 38.03 -4.64
CA MET A 668 -30.43 37.52 -5.74
C MET A 668 -29.69 36.35 -6.43
N ILE A 669 -30.31 35.17 -6.46
CA ILE A 669 -29.79 33.96 -7.11
C ILE A 669 -30.87 33.40 -8.04
N LEU A 670 -30.65 33.51 -9.36
CA LEU A 670 -31.61 33.09 -10.38
C LEU A 670 -31.20 31.76 -11.03
N ARG A 671 -31.77 30.67 -10.47
CA ARG A 671 -31.53 29.25 -10.79
C ARG A 671 -30.08 28.78 -10.61
N SER A 672 -29.96 27.53 -10.16
CA SER A 672 -29.00 26.54 -10.68
C SER A 672 -29.83 25.28 -11.00
N ALA A 673 -29.49 24.53 -12.04
CA ALA A 673 -30.41 23.53 -12.60
C ALA A 673 -30.44 22.19 -11.84
N SER A 674 -29.49 21.95 -10.93
CA SER A 674 -29.16 20.61 -10.43
C SER A 674 -29.06 20.48 -8.90
N TRP A 675 -29.02 21.57 -8.13
CA TRP A 675 -28.74 21.51 -6.69
C TRP A 675 -29.75 22.28 -5.83
N ASN A 676 -30.28 21.61 -4.80
CA ASN A 676 -31.28 22.17 -3.88
C ASN A 676 -30.58 22.87 -2.70
N TRP A 677 -30.58 24.20 -2.68
CA TRP A 677 -29.74 25.05 -1.84
C TRP A 677 -29.73 24.75 -0.32
N PRO A 678 -30.84 24.34 0.34
CA PRO A 678 -30.79 23.90 1.74
C PRO A 678 -29.90 22.68 1.97
N LYS A 679 -29.81 21.73 1.01
CA LYS A 679 -28.89 20.58 1.08
C LYS A 679 -27.41 20.99 0.96
N LEU A 680 -27.12 22.24 0.58
CA LEU A 680 -25.76 22.79 0.56
C LEU A 680 -25.38 23.49 1.88
N GLY A 681 -26.30 23.63 2.84
CA GLY A 681 -26.08 24.22 4.17
C GLY A 681 -26.46 25.70 4.32
N PHE A 682 -26.90 26.36 3.24
CA PHE A 682 -27.09 27.83 3.22
C PHE A 682 -28.51 28.28 3.66
N ASN A 683 -28.88 28.01 4.92
CA ASN A 683 -30.22 28.26 5.48
C ASN A 683 -30.61 29.75 5.68
N ARG A 684 -29.86 30.72 5.12
CA ARG A 684 -30.16 32.18 5.22
C ARG A 684 -30.06 32.95 3.88
N LEU A 685 -30.07 32.26 2.74
CA LEU A 685 -30.12 32.92 1.42
C LEU A 685 -31.58 33.06 0.93
N HIS A 686 -31.99 34.28 0.58
CA HIS A 686 -33.32 34.57 0.02
C HIS A 686 -33.38 34.24 -1.49
N VAL A 687 -33.72 32.98 -1.83
CA VAL A 687 -33.90 32.56 -3.22
C VAL A 687 -35.24 33.07 -3.76
N LEU A 688 -35.23 34.20 -4.48
CA LEU A 688 -36.41 34.72 -5.17
C LEU A 688 -36.73 33.88 -6.42
N HIS A 689 -37.79 33.08 -6.35
CA HIS A 689 -38.31 32.32 -7.48
C HIS A 689 -38.99 33.22 -8.54
N LYS A 690 -39.14 32.68 -9.76
CA LYS A 690 -39.39 33.41 -11.02
C LYS A 690 -40.67 34.26 -11.08
N GLU A 691 -41.58 34.11 -10.13
CA GLU A 691 -42.94 34.68 -10.16
C GLU A 691 -43.02 36.09 -9.57
N ALA A 692 -42.12 36.45 -8.64
CA ALA A 692 -42.15 37.73 -7.90
C ALA A 692 -41.82 39.00 -8.72
N LEU A 693 -41.74 38.91 -10.05
CA LEU A 693 -41.41 40.01 -10.97
C LEU A 693 -42.55 40.38 -11.95
N PHE A 694 -43.76 39.81 -11.77
CA PHE A 694 -44.94 40.15 -12.58
C PHE A 694 -46.09 40.66 -11.71
N SER A 695 -46.14 41.97 -11.46
CA SER A 695 -47.38 42.65 -11.05
C SER A 695 -47.35 44.15 -11.34
N GLN A 696 -48.32 44.62 -12.12
CA GLN A 696 -48.81 46.00 -12.11
C GLN A 696 -50.33 45.98 -12.27
N SER A 697 -51.10 46.11 -11.17
CA SER A 697 -52.42 46.77 -11.16
C SER A 697 -53.06 46.84 -9.76
N GLN A 698 -52.78 47.95 -9.06
CA GLN A 698 -53.60 48.57 -8.00
C GLN A 698 -53.90 47.77 -6.69
N PRO A 699 -54.32 48.44 -5.59
CA PRO A 699 -54.48 47.82 -4.27
C PRO A 699 -55.94 47.75 -3.79
N ILE A 700 -56.20 46.95 -2.74
CA ILE A 700 -57.27 47.17 -1.75
C ILE A 700 -56.90 46.44 -0.43
N TYR A 701 -57.59 46.81 0.65
CA TYR A 701 -57.22 46.57 2.06
C TYR A 701 -57.60 45.18 2.63
N THR A 702 -57.18 45.00 3.90
CA THR A 702 -57.80 44.20 4.99
C THR A 702 -57.55 42.69 5.17
N SER A 703 -57.08 42.38 6.39
CA SER A 703 -57.41 41.26 7.30
C SER A 703 -57.13 39.78 6.94
N GLN A 704 -56.47 39.14 7.91
CA GLN A 704 -56.47 37.70 8.22
C GLN A 704 -57.90 37.16 8.52
N PRO A 705 -58.09 35.84 8.80
CA PRO A 705 -57.75 34.69 7.95
C PRO A 705 -58.93 33.68 7.89
N LEU A 706 -58.99 32.76 6.91
CA LEU A 706 -59.95 31.64 6.99
C LEU A 706 -59.49 30.35 6.28
N PHE A 707 -59.74 29.22 6.95
CA PHE A 707 -59.32 27.85 6.61
C PHE A 707 -60.46 27.06 5.95
N VAL A 708 -60.17 26.27 4.90
CA VAL A 708 -60.92 25.02 4.62
C VAL A 708 -59.97 23.90 4.12
N ARG A 709 -59.89 22.83 4.94
CA ARG A 709 -59.79 21.37 4.66
C ARG A 709 -59.68 20.91 3.18
N ARG A 710 -59.07 19.76 2.79
CA ARG A 710 -58.52 18.51 3.41
C ARG A 710 -57.68 17.82 2.28
N LYS A 711 -56.91 16.72 2.35
CA LYS A 711 -56.48 15.62 3.28
C LYS A 711 -55.06 15.20 2.72
N VAL A 712 -54.17 14.32 3.21
CA VAL A 712 -54.09 13.23 4.21
C VAL A 712 -52.63 13.18 4.75
N HIS A 713 -52.42 12.69 5.97
CA HIS A 713 -51.11 12.32 6.59
C HIS A 713 -50.03 13.41 6.71
N SER A 714 -49.10 13.33 7.67
CA SER A 714 -49.28 13.22 9.13
C SER A 714 -47.95 13.47 9.83
N ASN A 715 -47.85 14.51 10.67
CA ASN A 715 -47.08 14.49 11.92
C ASN A 715 -47.46 15.70 12.79
N ILE A 716 -47.25 15.59 14.10
CA ILE A 716 -47.84 16.44 15.14
C ILE A 716 -46.76 17.03 16.05
N SER A 717 -46.74 18.37 16.16
CA SER A 717 -46.25 19.18 17.31
C SER A 717 -44.81 18.94 17.85
N LEU A 718 -44.27 19.73 18.79
CA LEU A 718 -44.81 20.85 19.58
C LEU A 718 -43.76 21.96 19.75
N SER A 719 -44.19 23.17 20.11
CA SER A 719 -43.32 24.34 20.36
C SER A 719 -43.05 24.56 21.85
N LEU A 720 -41.86 25.07 22.19
CA LEU A 720 -41.63 25.97 23.33
C LEU A 720 -40.47 26.93 23.00
N GLN A 721 -40.09 27.79 23.95
CA GLN A 721 -40.06 29.22 23.64
C GLN A 721 -39.09 30.05 24.51
N LEU A 722 -38.49 31.11 23.93
CA LEU A 722 -37.66 32.14 24.61
C LEU A 722 -36.31 31.60 25.18
N SER A 723 -35.22 32.35 25.39
CA SER A 723 -34.93 33.80 25.36
C SER A 723 -33.53 34.10 24.75
N GLN A 724 -33.22 35.40 24.61
CA GLN A 724 -31.92 36.02 24.29
C GLN A 724 -30.68 35.39 24.95
N LEU A 725 -29.52 35.52 24.28
CA LEU A 725 -28.27 35.84 24.97
C LEU A 725 -27.40 36.76 24.10
N ILE A 726 -26.86 37.82 24.71
CA ILE A 726 -26.04 38.87 24.07
C ILE A 726 -24.60 38.68 24.54
N LEU A 727 -23.63 38.77 23.62
CA LEU A 727 -22.23 39.02 23.99
C LEU A 727 -21.71 40.27 23.29
N VAL A 728 -21.48 41.31 24.10
CA VAL A 728 -20.81 42.56 23.72
C VAL A 728 -19.30 42.31 23.70
N PRO A 729 -18.54 42.85 22.73
CA PRO A 729 -17.08 42.69 22.72
C PRO A 729 -16.42 43.46 23.87
N ALA A 730 -15.78 42.73 24.78
CA ALA A 730 -14.85 43.31 25.76
C ALA A 730 -13.59 43.83 25.05
N LYS A 731 -13.02 44.93 25.57
CA LYS A 731 -11.82 45.58 25.03
C LYS A 731 -10.56 45.21 25.83
N SER A 732 -9.42 45.50 25.20
CA SER A 732 -8.11 45.80 25.80
C SER A 732 -7.21 44.58 26.13
N PRO A 733 -5.86 44.77 26.19
CA PRO A 733 -4.93 43.75 25.73
C PRO A 733 -3.97 43.20 26.81
N VAL A 734 -3.25 42.13 26.46
CA VAL A 734 -2.05 41.68 27.17
C VAL A 734 -0.92 41.48 26.15
N ASN A 735 0.25 42.08 26.41
CA ASN A 735 1.46 41.87 25.61
C ASN A 735 2.08 40.51 25.96
N PHE A 736 2.60 39.79 24.96
CA PHE A 736 3.70 38.85 25.18
C PHE A 736 4.76 39.02 24.08
N LEU A 737 6.03 39.00 24.48
CA LEU A 737 7.16 39.16 23.57
C LEU A 737 7.47 37.83 22.88
N PHE A 738 7.84 37.90 21.60
CA PHE A 738 8.65 36.87 20.94
C PHE A 738 9.94 37.49 20.42
N SER A 739 11.08 36.98 20.91
CA SER A 739 12.40 37.40 20.48
C SER A 739 12.70 36.90 19.07
N LYS A 740 13.09 37.80 18.16
CA LYS A 740 13.60 37.42 16.84
C LYS A 740 15.01 36.84 16.98
N TYR A 741 15.18 35.56 16.64
CA TYR A 741 16.49 35.01 16.22
C TYR A 741 16.50 34.89 14.70
N ASN A 742 17.58 35.33 14.05
CA ASN A 742 17.61 35.53 12.59
C ASN A 742 19.03 35.32 12.02
N PRO A 743 19.34 34.17 11.40
CA PRO A 743 20.67 33.87 10.86
C PRO A 743 20.87 34.47 9.44
N GLY A 744 21.10 35.79 9.38
CA GLY A 744 21.39 36.49 8.13
C GLY A 744 22.85 36.33 7.68
N ARG A 745 23.08 35.76 6.49
CA ARG A 745 24.42 35.65 5.85
C ARG A 745 25.10 37.01 5.70
N LYS A 746 26.39 37.13 6.06
CA LYS A 746 27.35 38.08 5.45
C LYS A 746 28.75 37.48 5.39
N THR A 747 29.42 37.66 4.24
CA THR A 747 30.84 37.36 4.02
C THR A 747 31.72 38.62 4.23
N PRO A 748 33.01 38.46 4.57
CA PRO A 748 33.98 39.55 4.83
C PRO A 748 34.64 40.05 3.51
N PRO A 749 35.35 41.21 3.45
CA PRO A 749 36.68 41.43 4.09
C PRO A 749 36.92 42.92 4.52
N PRO A 750 38.16 43.42 4.82
CA PRO A 750 39.43 42.76 5.16
C PRO A 750 40.07 43.22 6.51
N LEU A 751 41.18 42.58 6.87
CA LEU A 751 42.23 43.03 7.81
C LEU A 751 42.91 44.34 7.33
N PRO A 752 43.55 45.20 8.17
CA PRO A 752 44.71 44.80 9.00
C PRO A 752 45.03 45.56 10.31
N LYS A 753 45.54 44.85 11.32
CA LYS A 753 46.94 44.93 11.79
C LYS A 753 47.25 43.86 12.84
#